data_AF-A0A7X7GU38-F1
#
_entry.id   AF-A0A7X7GU38-F1
#
_cell.length_a   1.000
_cell.length_b   1.000
_cell.length_c   1.000
_cell.angle_alpha   90.00
_cell.angle_beta   90.00
_cell.angle_gamma   90.00
#
_symmetry.space_group_name_H-M   'P 1'
#
loop_
_entity.id
_entity.type
_entity.pdbx_description
1 polymer ?
#
loop_
_entity_poly.entity_id
_entity_poly.type
_entity_poly.pdbx_seq_one_letter_code
_entity_poly.pdbx_strand_id
1 'polypeptide(L)'
;MNAAPAEVVASAPAGRGQKALTLRVTGDGKVQTGVCAAAPCPTTGAVLDVSAELGPEAPEPSIEIVEVGPDRRVAHLRWGEDPSYHLVIAAPLQGGAAPLEVHRGWSDRFTGVEGERSAAHVELTKGREPRQLVVGELREDVSLCGRPALLAPRVLDPATLTLKPARLQRLPARERRGAPTVVAQVVEEATAGALALQAVAASSAVGRPGHVSDGDLETTWAEGGGGAGRGEFVTLRAPRDVTIRAFELVSRPPSGGDAAGAGPRVFWLASDDAVVRVEVPEDPWATPGARLRVELPQPWRTGCVAWVAEEAYGDGAELQVTIAELVALPDGGDASAEELVAWIVEDGDRVAQAVALLAGRPGQAGGIVQAALPQASARARRHLLDVADRLSCEESSPSYATALAVGNPELVNRASRALRRCSTEAIPALRSALEGATASAETRVAQELALLAPPVAVEALVPRLDVASAARRLGLRQAIAQAAKDPAAGAALRAQLVDDRLPERARVDLLRALGPRVVAFPAEASVALQRVLAERSFRARYLALGPAVHLAAKDPRAAAFVAEALTGDAEPAVRAEAATKVGEVLSRPRGAGATAGVPFEAELLRAVRDENVRVRDAAARALGQLGSGRAESELLRVLDRDDWPLARKGAAESLGLLPASAPVDGALGEALREDESPVVRAAAARALGRRRTPAASESLLKALRDSKEVADVRQEAARSLGLICATGASAALLEQALRLSDPHIEPEQRRISVAALRALGELRSPGLQGQLAPLLGDGVPRQVRRLAEEATAPGRPGCGVVGAPPKPRR
;
A
#
# COMPACT_ATOMS: atom_id res chain seq x y z
N MET A 1 -64.67 -29.88 12.54
CA MET A 1 -64.59 -30.26 13.97
C MET A 1 -63.14 -30.66 14.23
N ASN A 2 -62.30 -29.71 14.64
CA ASN A 2 -60.96 -30.06 15.11
C ASN A 2 -61.12 -30.61 16.53
N ALA A 3 -60.60 -31.80 16.78
CA ALA A 3 -60.58 -32.42 18.10
C ALA A 3 -59.94 -31.45 19.10
N ALA A 4 -60.54 -31.31 20.28
CA ALA A 4 -59.94 -30.55 21.36
C ALA A 4 -58.55 -31.16 21.68
N PRO A 5 -57.51 -30.34 21.84
CA PRO A 5 -56.17 -30.83 22.16
C PRO A 5 -56.20 -31.69 23.42
N ALA A 6 -55.48 -32.82 23.40
CA ALA A 6 -55.46 -33.78 24.50
C ALA A 6 -54.93 -33.11 25.78
N GLU A 7 -55.70 -33.17 26.87
CA GLU A 7 -55.23 -32.71 28.18
C GLU A 7 -54.10 -33.62 28.67
N VAL A 8 -52.93 -33.05 28.94
CA VAL A 8 -51.80 -33.80 29.51
C VAL A 8 -51.81 -33.59 31.03
N VAL A 9 -51.96 -34.70 31.77
CA VAL A 9 -51.98 -34.70 33.24
C VAL A 9 -50.80 -35.52 33.75
N ALA A 10 -50.03 -34.95 34.68
CA ALA A 10 -48.93 -35.65 35.35
C ALA A 10 -49.03 -35.46 36.87
N SER A 11 -48.65 -36.48 37.63
CA SER A 11 -48.63 -36.42 39.09
C SER A 11 -47.30 -36.92 39.65
N ALA A 12 -46.63 -36.08 40.44
CA ALA A 12 -45.50 -36.45 41.26
C ALA A 12 -46.00 -36.76 42.70
N PRO A 13 -45.75 -37.96 43.23
CA PRO A 13 -46.17 -38.28 44.60
C PRO A 13 -45.28 -37.57 45.62
N ALA A 14 -45.77 -37.49 46.86
CA ALA A 14 -45.02 -36.89 47.97
C ALA A 14 -43.74 -37.68 48.28
N GLY A 15 -42.73 -36.98 48.77
CA GLY A 15 -41.42 -37.53 49.08
C GLY A 15 -40.85 -36.93 50.38
N ARG A 16 -39.53 -36.99 50.57
CA ARG A 16 -38.77 -36.67 51.81
C ARG A 16 -39.01 -35.25 52.38
N GLY A 17 -40.20 -34.92 52.86
CA GLY A 17 -40.61 -33.56 53.21
C GLY A 17 -41.04 -32.68 52.03
N GLN A 18 -41.26 -33.25 50.84
CA GLN A 18 -41.87 -32.55 49.68
C GLN A 18 -43.31 -33.04 49.50
N LYS A 19 -44.25 -32.11 49.29
CA LYS A 19 -45.67 -32.45 49.04
C LYS A 19 -45.86 -33.14 47.68
N ALA A 20 -47.04 -33.72 47.46
CA ALA A 20 -47.42 -34.20 46.14
C ALA A 20 -47.80 -33.04 45.21
N LEU A 21 -47.56 -33.20 43.90
CA LEU A 21 -47.90 -32.24 42.85
C LEU A 21 -48.69 -32.95 41.75
N THR A 22 -49.84 -32.40 41.36
CA THR A 22 -50.53 -32.78 40.12
C THR A 22 -50.63 -31.57 39.21
N LEU A 23 -50.31 -31.77 37.93
CA LEU A 23 -50.37 -30.75 36.89
C LEU A 23 -51.33 -31.19 35.80
N ARG A 24 -52.13 -30.26 35.30
CA ARG A 24 -52.94 -30.41 34.08
C ARG A 24 -52.60 -29.28 33.13
N VAL A 25 -52.13 -29.61 31.93
CA VAL A 25 -51.85 -28.65 30.87
C VAL A 25 -53.03 -28.62 29.92
N THR A 26 -53.61 -27.43 29.74
CA THR A 26 -54.65 -27.19 28.75
C THR A 26 -54.00 -26.76 27.42
N GLY A 27 -54.65 -27.07 26.29
CA GLY A 27 -54.09 -26.82 24.96
C GLY A 27 -53.91 -25.35 24.58
N ASP A 28 -54.38 -24.40 25.40
CA ASP A 28 -54.13 -22.97 25.28
C ASP A 28 -52.88 -22.51 26.06
N GLY A 29 -52.05 -23.42 26.58
CA GLY A 29 -50.79 -23.08 27.26
C GLY A 29 -50.95 -22.69 28.73
N LYS A 30 -52.07 -23.05 29.39
CA LYS A 30 -52.25 -22.86 30.83
C LYS A 30 -51.97 -24.16 31.58
N VAL A 31 -51.27 -24.03 32.70
CA VAL A 31 -50.89 -25.15 33.56
C VAL A 31 -51.61 -25.01 34.90
N GLN A 32 -52.64 -25.83 35.09
CA GLN A 32 -53.37 -25.92 36.36
C GLN A 32 -52.60 -26.81 37.33
N THR A 33 -52.36 -26.32 38.54
CA THR A 33 -51.57 -27.02 39.54
C THR A 33 -52.41 -27.45 40.75
N GLY A 34 -52.02 -28.54 41.40
CA GLY A 34 -52.60 -29.03 42.64
C GLY A 34 -51.51 -29.53 43.58
N VAL A 35 -51.51 -29.06 44.83
CA VAL A 35 -50.54 -29.47 45.86
C VAL A 35 -51.29 -30.05 47.05
N CYS A 36 -50.89 -31.24 47.50
CA CYS A 36 -51.57 -31.97 48.57
C CYS A 36 -50.63 -32.93 49.31
N ALA A 37 -51.13 -33.63 50.34
CA ALA A 37 -50.32 -34.55 51.14
C ALA A 37 -49.95 -35.85 50.40
N ALA A 38 -50.80 -36.33 49.48
CA ALA A 38 -50.57 -37.54 48.69
C ALA A 38 -51.24 -37.42 47.30
N ALA A 39 -50.54 -37.77 46.23
CA ALA A 39 -51.05 -37.69 44.86
C ALA A 39 -52.15 -38.75 44.59
N PRO A 40 -53.09 -38.50 43.65
CA PRO A 40 -53.24 -37.29 42.82
C PRO A 40 -53.94 -36.14 43.56
N CYS A 41 -53.48 -34.91 43.34
CA CYS A 41 -54.03 -33.71 43.94
C CYS A 41 -55.13 -33.09 43.06
N PRO A 42 -56.18 -32.48 43.64
CA PRO A 42 -57.10 -31.63 42.89
C PRO A 42 -56.35 -30.44 42.28
N THR A 43 -56.47 -30.22 40.98
CA THR A 43 -55.82 -29.10 40.26
C THR A 43 -56.63 -27.81 40.38
N THR A 44 -57.05 -27.47 41.60
CA THR A 44 -57.76 -26.22 41.95
C THR A 44 -56.83 -25.15 42.49
N GLY A 45 -55.51 -25.37 42.38
CA GLY A 45 -54.47 -24.47 42.85
C GLY A 45 -54.13 -23.38 41.83
N ALA A 46 -52.89 -22.92 41.86
CA ALA A 46 -52.41 -21.85 40.98
C ALA A 46 -52.48 -22.27 39.49
N VAL A 47 -52.84 -21.32 38.64
CA VAL A 47 -52.78 -21.47 37.17
C VAL A 47 -51.56 -20.69 36.69
N LEU A 48 -50.61 -21.37 36.07
CA LEU A 48 -49.45 -20.76 35.42
C LEU A 48 -49.77 -20.62 33.93
N ASP A 49 -49.86 -19.39 33.46
CA ASP A 49 -50.11 -19.08 32.04
C ASP A 49 -48.78 -18.83 31.33
N VAL A 50 -48.51 -19.60 30.27
CA VAL A 50 -47.35 -19.44 29.38
C VAL A 50 -47.77 -19.17 27.93
N SER A 51 -49.06 -18.91 27.70
CA SER A 51 -49.64 -18.76 26.35
C SER A 51 -49.06 -17.58 25.58
N ALA A 52 -48.77 -16.47 26.26
CA ALA A 52 -48.18 -15.28 25.67
C ALA A 52 -46.74 -15.51 25.18
N GLU A 53 -45.96 -16.31 25.91
CA GLU A 53 -44.57 -16.61 25.55
C GLU A 53 -44.42 -17.65 24.44
N LEU A 54 -45.37 -18.58 24.34
CA LEU A 54 -45.40 -19.62 23.30
C LEU A 54 -45.96 -19.10 21.97
N GLY A 55 -46.90 -18.14 22.02
CA GLY A 55 -47.55 -17.60 20.83
C GLY A 55 -48.69 -18.48 20.29
N PRO A 56 -49.33 -18.06 19.18
CA PRO A 56 -50.55 -18.69 18.66
C PRO A 56 -50.35 -20.09 18.05
N GLU A 57 -49.10 -20.45 17.71
CA GLU A 57 -48.73 -21.75 17.11
C GLU A 57 -47.88 -22.57 18.08
N ALA A 58 -48.29 -22.63 19.36
CA ALA A 58 -47.57 -23.38 20.38
C ALA A 58 -47.51 -24.89 20.03
N PRO A 59 -46.33 -25.52 20.05
CA PRO A 59 -46.20 -26.96 19.82
C PRO A 59 -46.85 -27.77 20.96
N GLU A 60 -47.05 -29.07 20.78
CA GLU A 60 -47.65 -29.89 21.83
C GLU A 60 -46.72 -30.01 23.06
N PRO A 61 -47.25 -29.89 24.30
CA PRO A 61 -46.47 -30.04 25.52
C PRO A 61 -46.11 -31.51 25.78
N SER A 62 -44.87 -31.74 26.19
CA SER A 62 -44.44 -32.98 26.86
C SER A 62 -44.23 -32.70 28.35
N ILE A 63 -44.67 -33.63 29.21
CA ILE A 63 -44.45 -33.54 30.66
C ILE A 63 -43.69 -34.77 31.12
N GLU A 64 -42.60 -34.55 31.87
CA GLU A 64 -41.82 -35.59 32.51
C GLU A 64 -41.73 -35.32 34.02
N ILE A 65 -41.96 -36.33 34.85
CA ILE A 65 -41.67 -36.26 36.29
C ILE A 65 -40.24 -36.78 36.49
N VAL A 66 -39.36 -35.90 36.92
CA VAL A 66 -37.92 -36.15 37.03
C VAL A 66 -37.52 -36.25 38.50
N GLU A 67 -36.77 -37.29 38.85
CA GLU A 67 -36.21 -37.43 40.18
C GLU A 67 -34.88 -36.66 40.27
N VAL A 68 -34.87 -35.55 41.01
CA VAL A 68 -33.71 -34.65 41.07
C VAL A 68 -32.81 -34.92 42.27
N GLY A 69 -33.27 -35.76 43.20
CA GLY A 69 -32.52 -36.24 44.35
C GLY A 69 -33.32 -37.33 45.07
N PRO A 70 -32.79 -37.92 46.16
CA PRO A 70 -33.45 -39.00 46.88
C PRO A 70 -34.87 -38.59 47.34
N ASP A 71 -35.89 -39.21 46.74
CA ASP A 71 -37.32 -38.88 46.93
C ASP A 71 -37.65 -37.38 46.76
N ARG A 72 -37.00 -36.72 45.81
CA ARG A 72 -37.22 -35.32 45.41
C ARG A 72 -37.54 -35.26 43.94
N ARG A 73 -38.68 -34.67 43.57
CA ARG A 73 -39.15 -34.66 42.18
C ARG A 73 -39.52 -33.27 41.71
N VAL A 74 -39.32 -33.04 40.42
CA VAL A 74 -39.86 -31.88 39.69
C VAL A 74 -40.66 -32.38 38.50
N ALA A 75 -41.66 -31.62 38.11
CA ALA A 75 -42.31 -31.77 36.83
C ALA A 75 -41.61 -30.85 35.83
N HIS A 76 -41.04 -31.44 34.78
CA HIS A 76 -40.45 -30.71 33.66
C HIS A 76 -41.42 -30.75 32.49
N LEU A 77 -41.91 -29.57 32.10
CA LEU A 77 -42.76 -29.38 30.94
C LEU A 77 -41.90 -28.78 29.82
N ARG A 78 -42.01 -29.33 28.62
CA ARG A 78 -41.26 -28.90 27.44
C ARG A 78 -42.18 -28.79 26.23
N TRP A 79 -42.09 -27.65 25.54
CA TRP A 79 -42.77 -27.35 24.28
C TRP A 79 -41.73 -27.21 23.16
N GLY A 80 -41.88 -27.97 22.08
CA GLY A 80 -40.96 -27.95 20.93
C GLY A 80 -39.67 -28.73 21.13
N GLU A 81 -38.82 -28.78 20.09
CA GLU A 81 -37.56 -29.53 20.09
C GLU A 81 -36.31 -28.66 20.08
N ASP A 82 -36.19 -27.70 19.15
CA ASP A 82 -35.08 -26.73 19.09
C ASP A 82 -35.49 -25.50 18.23
N PRO A 83 -35.65 -24.29 18.81
CA PRO A 83 -35.59 -24.00 20.24
C PRO A 83 -36.80 -24.60 20.98
N SER A 84 -36.63 -24.86 22.28
CA SER A 84 -37.69 -25.41 23.12
C SER A 84 -38.02 -24.48 24.28
N TYR A 85 -39.29 -24.43 24.70
CA TYR A 85 -39.71 -23.69 25.90
C TYR A 85 -39.83 -24.65 27.08
N HIS A 86 -39.25 -24.28 28.22
CA HIS A 86 -39.16 -25.12 29.42
C HIS A 86 -39.86 -24.44 30.59
N LEU A 87 -40.72 -25.20 31.28
CA LEU A 87 -41.30 -24.83 32.56
C LEU A 87 -41.02 -25.96 33.56
N VAL A 88 -40.31 -25.67 34.64
CA VAL A 88 -39.98 -26.64 35.68
C VAL A 88 -40.67 -26.25 36.97
N ILE A 89 -41.50 -27.14 37.51
CA ILE A 89 -42.33 -26.90 38.68
C ILE A 89 -42.06 -27.98 39.72
N ALA A 90 -41.95 -27.59 40.98
CA ALA A 90 -41.84 -28.51 42.11
C ALA A 90 -42.99 -28.29 43.11
N ALA A 91 -43.42 -29.34 43.79
CA ALA A 91 -44.22 -29.16 45.01
C ALA A 91 -43.35 -28.52 46.10
N PRO A 92 -43.93 -27.69 46.98
CA PRO A 92 -43.20 -27.07 48.08
C PRO A 92 -42.73 -28.11 49.10
N LEU A 93 -41.67 -27.74 49.81
CA LEU A 93 -41.23 -28.44 51.02
C LEU A 93 -42.22 -28.17 52.17
N GLN A 94 -42.13 -28.96 53.25
CA GLN A 94 -43.02 -28.83 54.42
C GLN A 94 -43.17 -27.36 54.88
N GLY A 95 -44.41 -26.91 55.05
CA GLY A 95 -44.77 -25.53 55.40
C GLY A 95 -45.27 -24.66 54.23
N GLY A 96 -44.93 -24.98 52.98
CA GLY A 96 -45.42 -24.24 51.82
C GLY A 96 -46.79 -24.71 51.30
N ALA A 97 -47.61 -23.79 50.80
CA ALA A 97 -48.95 -24.07 50.26
C ALA A 97 -49.03 -24.00 48.71
N ALA A 98 -48.13 -23.24 48.07
CA ALA A 98 -48.12 -23.03 46.62
C ALA A 98 -47.01 -23.85 45.94
N PRO A 99 -47.19 -24.25 44.66
CA PRO A 99 -46.11 -24.85 43.86
C PRO A 99 -44.95 -23.85 43.67
N LEU A 100 -43.74 -24.39 43.57
CA LEU A 100 -42.52 -23.64 43.32
C LEU A 100 -42.20 -23.67 41.82
N GLU A 101 -42.14 -22.51 41.20
CA GLU A 101 -41.61 -22.37 39.84
C GLU A 101 -40.07 -22.35 39.92
N VAL A 102 -39.43 -23.42 39.44
CA VAL A 102 -37.97 -23.59 39.48
C VAL A 102 -37.31 -22.88 38.30
N HIS A 103 -37.93 -22.95 37.13
CA HIS A 103 -37.45 -22.30 35.90
C HIS A 103 -38.60 -22.09 34.91
N ARG A 104 -38.58 -20.97 34.19
CA ARG A 104 -39.40 -20.71 33.00
C ARG A 104 -38.56 -20.03 31.92
N GLY A 105 -38.72 -20.42 30.65
CA GLY A 105 -38.08 -19.70 29.54
C GLY A 105 -37.80 -20.55 28.29
N TRP A 106 -37.34 -19.86 27.24
CA TRP A 106 -36.83 -20.49 26.01
C TRP A 106 -35.40 -21.00 26.21
N SER A 107 -35.14 -22.24 25.80
CA SER A 107 -33.81 -22.83 25.60
C SER A 107 -33.44 -22.72 24.12
N ASP A 108 -32.16 -22.45 23.84
CA ASP A 108 -31.52 -22.48 22.51
C ASP A 108 -32.10 -21.51 21.47
N ARG A 109 -32.93 -20.56 21.93
CA ARG A 109 -33.46 -19.47 21.10
C ARG A 109 -32.46 -18.31 21.04
N PHE A 110 -31.55 -18.34 20.07
CA PHE A 110 -30.55 -17.30 19.88
C PHE A 110 -31.17 -15.94 19.51
N THR A 111 -30.71 -14.90 20.20
CA THR A 111 -31.09 -13.51 19.97
C THR A 111 -29.84 -12.62 19.88
N GLY A 112 -29.93 -11.47 19.22
CA GLY A 112 -28.81 -10.55 19.04
C GLY A 112 -28.26 -10.49 17.61
N VAL A 113 -27.03 -9.99 17.46
CA VAL A 113 -26.32 -9.82 16.18
C VAL A 113 -25.49 -11.06 15.88
N GLU A 114 -25.47 -11.51 14.62
CA GLU A 114 -24.67 -12.65 14.17
C GLU A 114 -23.20 -12.52 14.61
N GLY A 115 -22.67 -13.57 15.25
CA GLY A 115 -21.32 -13.59 15.81
C GLY A 115 -21.25 -13.18 17.29
N GLU A 116 -22.31 -12.57 17.84
CA GLU A 116 -22.45 -12.20 19.26
C GLU A 116 -23.81 -12.64 19.82
N ARG A 117 -24.51 -13.56 19.13
CA ARG A 117 -25.83 -14.02 19.60
C ARG A 117 -25.69 -14.82 20.88
N SER A 118 -26.70 -14.72 21.74
CA SER A 118 -26.80 -15.54 22.94
C SER A 118 -28.18 -16.17 23.10
N ALA A 119 -28.20 -17.30 23.80
CA ALA A 119 -29.40 -18.06 24.14
C ALA A 119 -29.28 -18.59 25.57
N ALA A 120 -30.37 -18.59 26.33
CA ALA A 120 -30.43 -19.44 27.51
C ALA A 120 -30.42 -20.91 27.08
N HIS A 121 -29.86 -21.79 27.90
CA HIS A 121 -29.82 -23.23 27.64
C HIS A 121 -30.24 -24.00 28.88
N VAL A 122 -31.12 -24.97 28.69
CA VAL A 122 -31.73 -25.78 29.75
C VAL A 122 -31.53 -27.26 29.41
N GLU A 123 -30.73 -27.95 30.23
CA GLU A 123 -30.45 -29.37 30.04
C GLU A 123 -30.83 -30.18 31.29
N LEU A 124 -31.43 -31.35 31.08
CA LEU A 124 -31.48 -32.42 32.06
C LEU A 124 -30.39 -33.45 31.73
N THR A 125 -29.52 -33.75 32.69
CA THR A 125 -28.44 -34.71 32.47
C THR A 125 -28.99 -36.07 32.03
N LYS A 126 -28.42 -36.65 30.97
CA LYS A 126 -28.79 -37.98 30.46
C LYS A 126 -28.22 -39.08 31.36
N GLY A 127 -29.02 -40.09 31.73
CA GLY A 127 -28.53 -41.26 32.48
C GLY A 127 -29.49 -41.78 33.55
N ARG A 128 -28.94 -42.43 34.58
CA ARG A 128 -29.68 -42.98 35.73
C ARG A 128 -30.05 -41.87 36.71
N GLU A 129 -31.24 -42.00 37.31
CA GLU A 129 -31.71 -41.10 38.36
C GLU A 129 -30.80 -41.16 39.62
N PRO A 130 -30.65 -40.05 40.36
CA PRO A 130 -31.29 -38.76 40.14
C PRO A 130 -30.60 -37.93 39.03
N ARG A 131 -31.41 -37.33 38.14
CA ARG A 131 -30.94 -36.41 37.09
C ARG A 131 -30.79 -34.98 37.61
N GLN A 132 -29.80 -34.25 37.08
CA GLN A 132 -29.60 -32.84 37.41
C GLN A 132 -30.20 -31.95 36.34
N LEU A 133 -30.91 -30.90 36.78
CA LEU A 133 -31.32 -29.79 35.94
C LEU A 133 -30.23 -28.73 35.94
N VAL A 134 -29.74 -28.41 34.74
CA VAL A 134 -28.71 -27.41 34.50
C VAL A 134 -29.31 -26.29 33.65
N VAL A 135 -29.12 -25.05 34.08
CA VAL A 135 -29.52 -23.85 33.34
C VAL A 135 -28.32 -22.93 33.21
N GLY A 136 -28.04 -22.45 32.00
CA GLY A 136 -26.97 -21.48 31.74
C GLY A 136 -27.22 -20.68 30.47
N GLU A 137 -26.16 -20.09 29.93
CA GLU A 137 -26.19 -19.30 28.71
C GLU A 137 -25.20 -19.86 27.68
N LEU A 138 -25.60 -19.92 26.42
CA LEU A 138 -24.74 -20.17 25.27
C LEU A 138 -24.51 -18.88 24.52
N ARG A 139 -23.27 -18.65 24.07
CA ARG A 139 -22.85 -17.48 23.32
C ARG A 139 -22.05 -17.88 22.09
N GLU A 140 -22.29 -17.23 20.96
CA GLU A 140 -21.56 -17.52 19.71
C GLU A 140 -20.10 -17.06 19.76
N ASP A 141 -19.82 -15.95 20.44
CA ASP A 141 -18.48 -15.38 20.59
C ASP A 141 -17.63 -16.10 21.64
N VAL A 142 -18.24 -16.94 22.49
CA VAL A 142 -17.57 -17.65 23.58
C VAL A 142 -17.74 -19.15 23.42
N SER A 143 -16.72 -19.80 22.85
CA SER A 143 -16.67 -21.25 22.64
C SER A 143 -15.33 -21.85 23.04
N LEU A 144 -15.32 -23.17 23.26
CA LEU A 144 -14.13 -23.95 23.61
C LEU A 144 -13.61 -24.64 22.35
N CYS A 145 -12.89 -23.89 21.53
CA CYS A 145 -12.38 -24.31 20.22
C CYS A 145 -13.44 -25.00 19.35
N GLY A 146 -14.53 -24.28 19.09
CA GLY A 146 -15.65 -24.77 18.28
C GLY A 146 -16.68 -25.60 19.04
N ARG A 147 -16.42 -25.93 20.32
CA ARG A 147 -17.40 -26.60 21.19
C ARG A 147 -18.29 -25.56 21.87
N PRO A 148 -19.63 -25.71 21.83
CA PRO A 148 -20.53 -24.89 22.64
C PRO A 148 -20.17 -25.01 24.12
N ALA A 149 -20.10 -23.87 24.81
CA ALA A 149 -19.68 -23.81 26.20
C ALA A 149 -20.78 -23.16 27.05
N LEU A 150 -21.33 -23.90 28.01
CA LEU A 150 -22.38 -23.40 28.89
C LEU A 150 -21.80 -22.41 29.91
N LEU A 151 -22.18 -21.15 29.81
CA LEU A 151 -21.75 -20.05 30.67
C LEU A 151 -22.68 -19.89 31.88
N ALA A 152 -22.12 -19.37 32.97
CA ALA A 152 -22.80 -19.15 34.25
C ALA A 152 -23.76 -20.29 34.67
N PRO A 153 -23.31 -21.56 34.67
CA PRO A 153 -24.21 -22.68 34.89
C PRO A 153 -24.76 -22.68 36.32
N ARG A 154 -26.05 -22.95 36.42
CA ARG A 154 -26.76 -23.16 37.69
C ARG A 154 -27.39 -24.54 37.69
N VAL A 155 -27.22 -25.26 38.77
CA VAL A 155 -27.79 -26.59 38.97
C VAL A 155 -28.87 -26.54 40.04
N LEU A 156 -29.94 -27.30 39.84
CA LEU A 156 -30.99 -27.42 40.83
C LEU A 156 -30.47 -28.14 42.08
N ASP A 157 -30.52 -27.47 43.23
CA ASP A 157 -30.23 -28.08 44.53
C ASP A 157 -31.46 -28.86 45.03
N PRO A 158 -31.39 -30.20 45.20
CA PRO A 158 -32.52 -30.99 45.64
C PRO A 158 -32.97 -30.72 47.08
N ALA A 159 -32.10 -30.13 47.91
CA ALA A 159 -32.42 -29.80 49.29
C ALA A 159 -33.33 -28.56 49.37
N THR A 160 -33.08 -27.56 48.52
CA THR A 160 -33.80 -26.27 48.53
C THR A 160 -34.79 -26.11 47.39
N LEU A 161 -34.71 -26.94 46.35
CA LEU A 161 -35.47 -26.83 45.09
C LEU A 161 -35.26 -25.47 44.40
N THR A 162 -34.06 -24.91 44.53
CA THR A 162 -33.65 -23.66 43.87
C THR A 162 -32.40 -23.87 43.02
N LEU A 163 -32.28 -23.13 41.92
CA LEU A 163 -31.08 -23.13 41.07
C LEU A 163 -29.93 -22.40 41.79
N LYS A 164 -28.81 -23.10 42.00
CA LYS A 164 -27.59 -22.54 42.61
C LYS A 164 -26.44 -22.53 41.60
N PRO A 165 -25.54 -21.53 41.62
CA PRO A 165 -24.32 -21.56 40.81
C PRO A 165 -23.57 -22.88 40.99
N ALA A 166 -23.10 -23.45 39.90
CA ALA A 166 -22.41 -24.73 39.89
C ALA A 166 -21.12 -24.64 39.08
N ARG A 167 -20.15 -25.50 39.40
CA ARG A 167 -18.92 -25.65 38.64
C ARG A 167 -19.05 -26.90 37.77
N LEU A 168 -19.09 -26.72 36.45
CA LEU A 168 -19.30 -27.80 35.50
C LEU A 168 -18.11 -27.90 34.55
N GLN A 169 -17.66 -29.14 34.31
CA GLN A 169 -16.67 -29.40 33.29
C GLN A 169 -17.33 -29.30 31.91
N ARG A 170 -16.89 -28.31 31.12
CA ARG A 170 -17.42 -27.96 29.80
C ARG A 170 -16.85 -28.81 28.67
N LEU A 171 -15.76 -29.53 28.92
CA LEU A 171 -15.24 -30.53 27.99
C LEU A 171 -16.06 -31.84 27.99
N PRO A 172 -16.43 -32.37 26.82
CA PRO A 172 -17.20 -33.61 26.71
C PRO A 172 -16.55 -34.78 27.45
N ALA A 173 -17.33 -35.53 28.22
CA ALA A 173 -16.83 -36.66 29.00
C ALA A 173 -16.15 -37.74 28.17
N ARG A 174 -16.56 -37.91 26.90
CA ARG A 174 -15.92 -38.85 25.96
C ARG A 174 -14.50 -38.43 25.61
N GLU A 175 -14.28 -37.15 25.31
CA GLU A 175 -12.96 -36.61 24.97
C GLU A 175 -12.02 -36.69 26.16
N ARG A 176 -12.50 -36.30 27.35
CA ARG A 176 -11.71 -36.39 28.59
C ARG A 176 -11.26 -37.81 28.94
N ARG A 177 -12.10 -38.82 28.69
CA ARG A 177 -11.75 -40.22 28.95
C ARG A 177 -10.73 -40.79 27.96
N GLY A 178 -10.65 -40.24 26.74
CA GLY A 178 -9.72 -40.69 25.70
C GLY A 178 -8.44 -39.86 25.59
N ALA A 179 -8.34 -38.77 26.35
CA ALA A 179 -7.22 -37.83 26.27
C ALA A 179 -5.96 -38.39 26.92
N PRO A 180 -4.77 -38.26 26.28
CA PRO A 180 -3.50 -38.58 26.91
C PRO A 180 -3.22 -37.65 28.09
N THR A 181 -2.50 -38.16 29.09
CA THR A 181 -2.03 -37.38 30.25
C THR A 181 -0.55 -37.04 30.08
N VAL A 182 -0.20 -35.77 30.32
CA VAL A 182 1.16 -35.23 30.30
C VAL A 182 1.46 -34.61 31.65
N VAL A 183 2.67 -34.81 32.16
CA VAL A 183 3.16 -34.10 33.36
C VAL A 183 3.95 -32.88 32.89
N ALA A 184 3.58 -31.69 33.37
CA ALA A 184 4.28 -30.46 33.06
C ALA A 184 5.67 -30.44 33.72
N GLN A 185 6.65 -29.87 33.01
CA GLN A 185 8.02 -29.70 33.49
C GLN A 185 8.24 -28.25 33.91
N VAL A 186 8.81 -28.02 35.08
CA VAL A 186 9.19 -26.68 35.51
C VAL A 186 10.49 -26.30 34.81
N VAL A 187 10.49 -25.15 34.12
CA VAL A 187 11.67 -24.58 33.46
C VAL A 187 11.92 -23.16 33.98
N GLU A 188 13.19 -22.81 34.17
CA GLU A 188 13.59 -21.52 34.77
C GLU A 188 13.64 -20.39 33.73
N GLU A 189 14.02 -20.70 32.48
CA GLU A 189 14.18 -19.72 31.41
C GLU A 189 13.08 -19.86 30.33
N ALA A 190 12.72 -18.74 29.70
CA ALA A 190 11.80 -18.73 28.58
C ALA A 190 12.40 -19.45 27.37
N THR A 191 11.62 -20.28 26.67
CA THR A 191 12.09 -20.87 25.42
C THR A 191 12.22 -19.81 24.33
N ALA A 192 13.41 -19.72 23.74
CA ALA A 192 13.64 -18.88 22.58
C ALA A 192 12.73 -19.30 21.41
N GLY A 193 12.15 -18.34 20.69
CA GLY A 193 11.26 -18.63 19.57
C GLY A 193 9.86 -19.10 19.97
N ALA A 194 9.46 -18.93 21.24
CA ALA A 194 8.07 -19.07 21.64
C ALA A 194 7.16 -18.13 20.82
N LEU A 195 6.00 -18.63 20.46
CA LEU A 195 5.00 -17.93 19.69
C LEU A 195 3.90 -17.39 20.62
N ALA A 196 3.70 -16.08 20.58
CA ALA A 196 2.58 -15.44 21.24
C ALA A 196 1.25 -15.91 20.63
N LEU A 197 0.34 -16.35 21.49
CA LEU A 197 -1.05 -16.65 21.13
C LEU A 197 -1.90 -15.39 21.31
N GLN A 198 -3.16 -15.42 20.87
CA GLN A 198 -4.08 -14.31 21.09
C GLN A 198 -5.35 -14.79 21.79
N ALA A 199 -5.54 -14.41 23.06
CA ALA A 199 -6.79 -14.70 23.75
C ALA A 199 -7.99 -14.01 23.09
N VAL A 200 -9.08 -14.75 22.88
CA VAL A 200 -10.28 -14.28 22.19
C VAL A 200 -11.56 -14.43 23.01
N ALA A 201 -11.61 -15.37 23.96
CA ALA A 201 -12.79 -15.59 24.80
C ALA A 201 -12.40 -16.24 26.12
N ALA A 202 -13.24 -16.10 27.15
CA ALA A 202 -13.13 -16.79 28.43
C ALA A 202 -14.51 -17.05 29.04
N SER A 203 -14.64 -18.07 29.90
CA SER A 203 -15.92 -18.45 30.53
C SER A 203 -16.38 -17.53 31.66
N SER A 204 -15.43 -17.03 32.46
CA SER A 204 -15.61 -16.00 33.46
C SER A 204 -14.32 -15.18 33.53
N ALA A 205 -14.36 -13.95 34.01
CA ALA A 205 -13.16 -13.16 34.17
C ALA A 205 -13.24 -12.23 35.38
N VAL A 206 -12.28 -12.40 36.30
CA VAL A 206 -11.74 -11.28 37.06
C VAL A 206 -10.51 -10.82 36.26
N GLY A 207 -10.68 -9.79 35.42
CA GLY A 207 -9.67 -9.29 34.47
C GLY A 207 -10.11 -9.30 33.01
N ARG A 208 -9.19 -9.07 32.06
CA ARG A 208 -9.44 -9.18 30.62
C ARG A 208 -8.80 -10.47 30.08
N PRO A 209 -9.46 -11.23 29.18
CA PRO A 209 -8.87 -12.45 28.61
C PRO A 209 -7.49 -12.23 27.97
N GLY A 210 -7.25 -11.03 27.44
CA GLY A 210 -5.97 -10.63 26.83
C GLY A 210 -4.76 -10.68 27.77
N HIS A 211 -4.95 -10.64 29.09
CA HIS A 211 -3.83 -10.75 30.04
C HIS A 211 -3.06 -12.06 29.89
N VAL A 212 -3.70 -13.16 29.47
CA VAL A 212 -3.03 -14.46 29.28
C VAL A 212 -2.01 -14.43 28.12
N SER A 213 -2.02 -13.39 27.30
CA SER A 213 -1.24 -13.35 26.07
C SER A 213 -0.75 -11.95 25.69
N ASP A 214 -0.59 -11.05 26.67
CA ASP A 214 -0.08 -9.68 26.44
C ASP A 214 1.46 -9.58 26.62
N GLY A 215 2.09 -10.63 27.13
CA GLY A 215 3.53 -10.72 27.38
C GLY A 215 3.98 -9.98 28.65
N ASP A 216 3.04 -9.45 29.44
CA ASP A 216 3.33 -8.83 30.72
C ASP A 216 3.02 -9.82 31.84
N LEU A 217 4.08 -10.36 32.47
CA LEU A 217 3.92 -11.30 33.58
C LEU A 217 3.26 -10.65 34.81
N GLU A 218 3.20 -9.32 34.92
CA GLU A 218 2.53 -8.65 36.04
C GLU A 218 1.00 -8.58 35.86
N THR A 219 0.49 -8.80 34.63
CA THR A 219 -0.94 -8.93 34.37
C THR A 219 -1.34 -10.39 34.50
N THR A 220 -2.59 -10.62 34.88
CA THR A 220 -3.08 -11.97 35.15
C THR A 220 -4.56 -12.05 34.88
N TRP A 221 -4.99 -13.15 34.29
CA TRP A 221 -6.38 -13.56 34.27
C TRP A 221 -6.66 -14.48 35.46
N ALA A 222 -7.76 -14.23 36.16
CA ALA A 222 -8.25 -15.06 37.24
C ALA A 222 -9.68 -15.53 36.95
N GLU A 223 -9.98 -16.76 37.36
CA GLU A 223 -11.34 -17.28 37.31
C GLU A 223 -12.27 -16.52 38.27
N GLY A 224 -13.55 -16.34 37.90
CA GLY A 224 -14.50 -15.49 38.64
C GLY A 224 -15.50 -16.23 39.53
N GLY A 225 -15.42 -17.56 39.63
CA GLY A 225 -16.34 -18.41 40.38
C GLY A 225 -15.81 -18.93 41.73
N GLY A 226 -14.56 -18.60 42.08
CA GLY A 226 -13.86 -19.04 43.27
C GLY A 226 -13.46 -20.52 43.23
N GLY A 227 -12.69 -20.98 44.20
CA GLY A 227 -12.23 -22.36 44.32
C GLY A 227 -11.23 -22.81 43.25
N ALA A 228 -11.28 -24.11 42.92
CA ALA A 228 -10.38 -24.70 41.94
C ALA A 228 -10.73 -24.35 40.47
N GLY A 229 -11.70 -23.46 40.22
CA GLY A 229 -12.06 -23.01 38.87
C GLY A 229 -12.55 -24.09 37.91
N ARG A 230 -12.98 -25.27 38.40
CA ARG A 230 -13.26 -26.44 37.56
C ARG A 230 -14.17 -26.14 36.35
N GLY A 231 -13.62 -26.33 35.16
CA GLY A 231 -14.27 -26.12 33.86
C GLY A 231 -14.15 -24.71 33.31
N GLU A 232 -13.61 -23.76 34.07
CA GLU A 232 -13.29 -22.40 33.59
C GLU A 232 -12.19 -22.45 32.53
N PHE A 233 -12.30 -21.61 31.51
CA PHE A 233 -11.41 -21.67 30.36
C PHE A 233 -11.10 -20.30 29.77
N VAL A 234 -9.96 -20.26 29.05
CA VAL A 234 -9.57 -19.19 28.15
C VAL A 234 -9.28 -19.81 26.79
N THR A 235 -9.86 -19.24 25.75
CA THR A 235 -9.67 -19.67 24.35
C THR A 235 -8.77 -18.67 23.64
N LEU A 236 -7.75 -19.18 22.96
CA LEU A 236 -6.73 -18.43 22.24
C LEU A 236 -6.68 -18.86 20.77
N ARG A 237 -6.33 -17.93 19.87
CA ARG A 237 -6.04 -18.21 18.46
C ARG A 237 -4.59 -18.66 18.31
N ALA A 238 -4.41 -19.71 17.50
CA ALA A 238 -3.12 -20.23 17.08
C ALA A 238 -3.00 -20.21 15.53
N PRO A 239 -1.79 -20.05 14.97
CA PRO A 239 -1.60 -20.07 13.52
C PRO A 239 -1.60 -21.51 12.98
N ARG A 240 -2.55 -21.81 12.09
CA ARG A 240 -2.76 -23.15 11.50
C ARG A 240 -1.58 -23.69 10.69
N ASP A 241 -0.76 -22.79 10.16
CA ASP A 241 0.38 -23.13 9.31
C ASP A 241 1.66 -23.41 10.11
N VAL A 242 1.61 -23.29 11.44
CA VAL A 242 2.72 -23.55 12.35
C VAL A 242 2.47 -24.86 13.08
N THR A 243 3.46 -25.73 13.10
CA THR A 243 3.42 -26.97 13.88
C THR A 243 3.87 -26.66 15.30
N ILE A 244 3.02 -26.91 16.29
CA ILE A 244 3.26 -26.68 17.72
C ILE A 244 3.65 -28.00 18.37
N ARG A 245 4.77 -28.05 19.11
CA ARG A 245 5.23 -29.25 19.83
C ARG A 245 4.98 -29.19 21.32
N ALA A 246 4.97 -28.00 21.89
CA ALA A 246 4.77 -27.82 23.32
C ALA A 246 4.08 -26.47 23.61
N PHE A 247 3.73 -26.26 24.87
CA PHE A 247 3.27 -24.97 25.40
C PHE A 247 4.08 -24.60 26.64
N GLU A 248 4.22 -23.30 26.90
CA GLU A 248 4.69 -22.79 28.19
C GLU A 248 3.60 -21.94 28.83
N LEU A 249 3.32 -22.24 30.09
CA LEU A 249 2.33 -21.56 30.92
C LEU A 249 3.04 -20.90 32.11
N VAL A 250 2.69 -19.66 32.44
CA VAL A 250 3.09 -19.00 33.67
C VAL A 250 1.84 -18.72 34.51
N SER A 251 1.90 -19.12 35.78
CA SER A 251 0.91 -18.76 36.81
C SER A 251 1.60 -17.94 37.88
N ARG A 252 1.00 -16.83 38.30
CA ARG A 252 1.51 -16.00 39.39
C ARG A 252 0.44 -15.05 39.94
N PRO A 253 0.62 -14.54 41.17
CA PRO A 253 -0.29 -13.55 41.74
C PRO A 253 -0.28 -12.23 40.95
N PRO A 254 -1.44 -11.52 40.89
CA PRO A 254 -1.50 -10.17 40.36
C PRO A 254 -0.62 -9.22 41.19
N SER A 255 0.06 -8.27 40.52
CA SER A 255 0.91 -7.30 41.21
C SER A 255 0.07 -6.37 42.12
N GLY A 256 0.30 -6.45 43.44
CA GLY A 256 -0.25 -5.50 44.44
C GLY A 256 -1.50 -5.93 45.22
N GLY A 257 -1.85 -7.22 45.28
CA GLY A 257 -2.98 -7.72 46.07
C GLY A 257 -2.65 -8.86 47.03
N ASP A 258 -3.21 -8.83 48.25
CA ASP A 258 -3.34 -9.98 49.14
C ASP A 258 -4.45 -10.92 48.62
N ALA A 259 -4.17 -11.66 47.55
CA ALA A 259 -5.13 -12.58 46.96
C ALA A 259 -4.93 -14.01 47.50
N ALA A 260 -6.01 -14.64 47.95
CA ALA A 260 -6.07 -16.08 48.18
C ALA A 260 -6.10 -16.80 46.83
N GLY A 261 -4.94 -17.03 46.20
CA GLY A 261 -4.85 -17.70 44.91
C GLY A 261 -4.03 -18.99 44.96
N ALA A 262 -4.23 -19.84 43.95
CA ALA A 262 -3.52 -21.11 43.80
C ALA A 262 -3.20 -21.41 42.34
N GLY A 263 -2.11 -22.14 42.13
CA GLY A 263 -1.77 -22.64 40.81
C GLY A 263 -2.66 -23.81 40.39
N PRO A 264 -2.80 -24.05 39.08
CA PRO A 264 -3.48 -25.24 38.60
C PRO A 264 -2.69 -26.51 38.97
N ARG A 265 -3.39 -27.50 39.51
CA ARG A 265 -2.85 -28.86 39.76
C ARG A 265 -3.13 -29.78 38.58
N VAL A 266 -4.34 -29.66 38.03
CA VAL A 266 -4.75 -30.36 36.82
C VAL A 266 -5.49 -29.38 35.93
N PHE A 267 -5.13 -29.35 34.66
CA PHE A 267 -5.85 -28.60 33.65
C PHE A 267 -5.88 -29.38 32.32
N TRP A 268 -6.65 -28.89 31.38
CA TRP A 268 -6.73 -29.44 30.03
C TRP A 268 -6.25 -28.41 29.02
N LEU A 269 -5.55 -28.90 28.01
CA LEU A 269 -5.36 -28.18 26.76
C LEU A 269 -6.26 -28.81 25.70
N ALA A 270 -7.03 -27.99 24.98
CA ALA A 270 -7.89 -28.44 23.90
C ALA A 270 -7.62 -27.67 22.62
N SER A 271 -7.55 -28.38 21.50
CA SER A 271 -7.49 -27.81 20.15
C SER A 271 -8.85 -27.91 19.46
N ASP A 272 -8.88 -27.59 18.16
CA ASP A 272 -10.03 -27.85 17.29
C ASP A 272 -10.50 -29.33 17.35
N ASP A 273 -9.58 -30.29 17.56
CA ASP A 273 -9.80 -31.72 17.34
C ASP A 273 -9.17 -32.67 18.39
N ALA A 274 -8.35 -32.16 19.31
CA ALA A 274 -7.64 -32.94 20.31
C ALA A 274 -7.77 -32.33 21.72
N VAL A 275 -7.60 -33.17 22.75
CA VAL A 275 -7.59 -32.76 24.15
C VAL A 275 -6.45 -33.50 24.86
N VAL A 276 -5.69 -32.78 25.69
CA VAL A 276 -4.61 -33.33 26.53
C VAL A 276 -4.89 -32.96 27.98
N ARG A 277 -4.77 -33.94 28.87
CA ARG A 277 -4.80 -33.71 30.32
C ARG A 277 -3.39 -33.36 30.78
N VAL A 278 -3.25 -32.27 31.54
CA VAL A 278 -1.97 -31.83 32.08
C VAL A 278 -2.01 -31.92 33.59
N GLU A 279 -1.03 -32.62 34.16
CA GLU A 279 -0.76 -32.65 35.59
C GLU A 279 0.44 -31.76 35.89
N VAL A 280 0.29 -30.89 36.87
CA VAL A 280 1.39 -30.06 37.37
C VAL A 280 1.96 -30.76 38.61
N PRO A 281 3.29 -30.90 38.74
CA PRO A 281 3.89 -31.66 39.84
C PRO A 281 3.94 -30.89 41.16
N GLU A 282 4.15 -29.57 41.11
CA GLU A 282 4.28 -28.67 42.26
C GLU A 282 3.45 -27.41 42.05
N ASP A 283 3.06 -26.73 43.12
CA ASP A 283 2.24 -25.52 43.02
C ASP A 283 3.04 -24.38 42.37
N PRO A 284 2.70 -23.93 41.13
CA PRO A 284 3.42 -22.84 40.48
C PRO A 284 3.24 -21.51 41.22
N TRP A 285 2.29 -21.42 42.16
CA TRP A 285 2.13 -20.28 43.04
C TRP A 285 3.25 -20.16 44.09
N ALA A 286 3.91 -21.26 44.45
CA ALA A 286 5.01 -21.28 45.41
C ALA A 286 6.32 -20.70 44.80
N THR A 287 6.43 -20.70 43.47
CA THR A 287 7.53 -20.10 42.70
C THR A 287 6.98 -19.17 41.62
N PRO A 288 6.51 -17.96 41.99
CA PRO A 288 5.94 -17.02 41.03
C PRO A 288 6.88 -16.72 39.87
N GLY A 289 6.39 -16.89 38.64
CA GLY A 289 7.17 -16.67 37.41
C GLY A 289 7.88 -17.91 36.87
N ALA A 290 7.85 -19.05 37.58
CA ALA A 290 8.28 -20.32 37.03
C ALA A 290 7.41 -20.72 35.83
N ARG A 291 8.04 -21.25 34.77
CA ARG A 291 7.36 -21.65 33.53
C ARG A 291 7.06 -23.14 33.57
N LEU A 292 5.82 -23.49 33.25
CA LEU A 292 5.37 -24.87 33.13
C LEU A 292 5.38 -25.25 31.65
N ARG A 293 6.35 -26.07 31.25
CA ARG A 293 6.43 -26.62 29.90
C ARG A 293 5.60 -27.89 29.77
N VAL A 294 4.74 -27.91 28.76
CA VAL A 294 3.87 -29.05 28.43
C VAL A 294 4.23 -29.57 27.05
N GLU A 295 4.98 -30.67 27.00
CA GLU A 295 5.31 -31.37 25.75
C GLU A 295 4.10 -32.16 25.24
N LEU A 296 3.66 -31.87 24.02
CA LEU A 296 2.51 -32.54 23.44
C LEU A 296 2.87 -33.99 23.03
N PRO A 297 1.99 -34.98 23.26
CA PRO A 297 2.23 -36.35 22.82
C PRO A 297 2.34 -36.48 21.29
N GLN A 298 1.64 -35.60 20.56
CA GLN A 298 1.74 -35.43 19.12
C GLN A 298 1.69 -33.93 18.79
N PRO A 299 2.49 -33.45 17.83
CA PRO A 299 2.46 -32.03 17.45
C PRO A 299 1.10 -31.60 16.92
N TRP A 300 0.68 -30.39 17.23
CA TRP A 300 -0.59 -29.81 16.82
C TRP A 300 -0.41 -28.84 15.65
N ARG A 301 -1.35 -28.89 14.70
CA ARG A 301 -1.61 -27.83 13.70
C ARG A 301 -3.04 -27.39 13.84
N THR A 302 -3.27 -26.30 14.56
CA THR A 302 -4.61 -25.89 14.98
C THR A 302 -4.79 -24.38 14.87
N GLY A 303 -6.04 -23.95 14.66
CA GLY A 303 -6.43 -22.54 14.69
C GLY A 303 -6.76 -22.03 16.09
N CYS A 304 -6.89 -22.94 17.05
CA CYS A 304 -7.43 -22.65 18.37
C CYS A 304 -6.76 -23.48 19.46
N VAL A 305 -6.50 -22.86 20.60
CA VAL A 305 -6.03 -23.52 21.82
C VAL A 305 -6.88 -23.01 22.97
N ALA A 306 -7.49 -23.90 23.73
CA ALA A 306 -8.20 -23.56 24.96
C ALA A 306 -7.47 -24.18 26.16
N TRP A 307 -7.21 -23.36 27.16
CA TRP A 307 -6.81 -23.81 28.48
C TRP A 307 -8.06 -23.96 29.34
N VAL A 308 -8.22 -25.09 30.04
CA VAL A 308 -9.42 -25.39 30.84
C VAL A 308 -9.01 -25.90 32.22
N ALA A 309 -9.40 -25.21 33.28
CA ALA A 309 -9.14 -25.62 34.65
C ALA A 309 -9.87 -26.93 35.01
N GLU A 310 -9.25 -27.77 35.85
CA GLU A 310 -9.90 -28.94 36.46
C GLU A 310 -9.72 -28.92 37.98
N GLU A 311 -8.48 -28.80 38.46
CA GLU A 311 -8.12 -28.83 39.88
C GLU A 311 -6.99 -27.83 40.19
N ALA A 312 -6.93 -27.35 41.43
CA ALA A 312 -5.92 -26.39 41.90
C ALA A 312 -5.20 -26.88 43.15
N TYR A 313 -4.05 -26.28 43.46
CA TYR A 313 -3.34 -26.51 44.71
C TYR A 313 -3.97 -25.69 45.85
N GLY A 314 -5.08 -26.18 46.39
CA GLY A 314 -5.76 -25.56 47.53
C GLY A 314 -7.27 -25.76 47.50
N ASP A 315 -7.90 -25.65 48.67
CA ASP A 315 -9.33 -25.82 48.85
C ASP A 315 -9.89 -24.62 49.63
N GLY A 316 -10.52 -23.67 48.93
CA GLY A 316 -11.14 -22.49 49.53
C GLY A 316 -12.22 -21.90 48.64
N ALA A 317 -13.33 -21.42 49.20
CA ALA A 317 -14.44 -20.87 48.41
C ALA A 317 -14.04 -19.60 47.64
N GLU A 318 -13.12 -18.81 48.20
CA GLU A 318 -12.57 -17.56 47.65
C GLU A 318 -11.27 -17.76 46.86
N LEU A 319 -10.81 -19.01 46.70
CA LEU A 319 -9.55 -19.31 45.99
C LEU A 319 -9.66 -18.89 44.53
N GLN A 320 -8.64 -18.27 43.95
CA GLN A 320 -8.62 -17.92 42.52
C GLN A 320 -7.46 -18.61 41.79
N VAL A 321 -7.78 -19.35 40.73
CA VAL A 321 -6.78 -19.92 39.82
C VAL A 321 -6.40 -18.90 38.77
N THR A 322 -5.09 -18.68 38.60
CA THR A 322 -4.58 -17.65 37.71
C THR A 322 -3.74 -18.15 36.56
N ILE A 323 -3.73 -17.37 35.48
CA ILE A 323 -2.77 -17.50 34.39
C ILE A 323 -2.28 -16.11 34.02
N ALA A 324 -0.96 -15.94 34.03
CA ALA A 324 -0.31 -14.73 33.54
C ALA A 324 0.07 -14.85 32.07
N GLU A 325 0.56 -16.02 31.62
CA GLU A 325 1.01 -16.18 30.24
C GLU A 325 0.76 -17.60 29.73
N LEU A 326 0.34 -17.73 28.46
CA LEU A 326 0.34 -18.98 27.71
C LEU A 326 0.88 -18.76 26.29
N VAL A 327 2.02 -19.38 25.99
CA VAL A 327 2.69 -19.32 24.68
C VAL A 327 2.80 -20.70 24.06
N ALA A 328 2.80 -20.75 22.73
CA ALA A 328 3.04 -21.98 21.99
C ALA A 328 4.52 -22.13 21.65
N LEU A 329 5.05 -23.34 21.77
CA LEU A 329 6.40 -23.69 21.34
C LEU A 329 6.35 -24.37 19.96
N PRO A 330 6.71 -23.63 18.89
CA PRO A 330 6.73 -24.17 17.55
C PRO A 330 7.84 -25.23 17.37
N ASP A 331 7.63 -26.16 16.44
CA ASP A 331 8.68 -27.09 16.00
C ASP A 331 9.92 -26.33 15.50
N GLY A 332 11.10 -26.76 15.98
CA GLY A 332 12.39 -26.13 15.69
C GLY A 332 12.53 -24.73 16.29
N GLY A 333 11.93 -24.49 17.46
CA GLY A 333 12.10 -23.27 18.26
C GLY A 333 13.55 -22.89 18.56
N ASP A 334 14.46 -23.86 18.54
CA ASP A 334 15.90 -23.75 18.76
C ASP A 334 16.73 -23.54 17.47
N ALA A 335 16.10 -23.48 16.30
CA ALA A 335 16.80 -23.35 15.02
C ALA A 335 17.77 -22.16 14.97
N SER A 336 18.96 -22.35 14.39
CA SER A 336 19.95 -21.28 14.22
C SER A 336 19.50 -20.24 13.19
N ALA A 337 20.17 -19.08 13.16
CA ALA A 337 19.92 -18.07 12.13
C ALA A 337 20.13 -18.64 10.72
N GLU A 338 21.18 -19.44 10.53
CA GLU A 338 21.51 -20.10 9.26
C GLU A 338 20.43 -21.12 8.85
N GLU A 339 19.93 -21.92 9.80
CA GLU A 339 18.86 -22.88 9.55
C GLU A 339 17.55 -22.19 9.14
N LEU A 340 17.21 -21.08 9.80
CA LEU A 340 16.03 -20.29 9.43
C LEU A 340 16.17 -19.70 8.02
N VAL A 341 17.33 -19.16 7.66
CA VAL A 341 17.61 -18.70 6.29
C VAL A 341 17.43 -19.85 5.30
N ALA A 342 17.96 -21.03 5.59
CA ALA A 342 17.83 -22.20 4.73
C ALA A 342 16.36 -22.57 4.50
N TRP A 343 15.54 -22.66 5.56
CA TRP A 343 14.11 -22.98 5.45
C TRP A 343 13.35 -21.96 4.60
N ILE A 344 13.73 -20.68 4.68
CA ILE A 344 13.11 -19.60 3.90
C ILE A 344 13.51 -19.70 2.42
N VAL A 345 14.77 -20.01 2.14
CA VAL A 345 15.31 -20.08 0.77
C VAL A 345 14.83 -21.33 0.03
N GLU A 346 14.67 -22.45 0.73
CA GLU A 346 14.14 -23.71 0.17
C GLU A 346 12.67 -23.60 -0.29
N ASP A 347 11.94 -22.57 0.15
CA ASP A 347 10.57 -22.23 -0.27
C ASP A 347 9.54 -23.37 -0.12
N GLY A 348 9.68 -24.16 0.95
CA GLY A 348 8.77 -25.27 1.31
C GLY A 348 7.76 -24.93 2.40
N ASP A 349 7.13 -25.97 2.97
CA ASP A 349 6.13 -25.83 4.04
C ASP A 349 6.67 -25.17 5.32
N ARG A 350 8.01 -25.12 5.47
CA ARG A 350 8.69 -24.50 6.60
C ARG A 350 8.82 -22.97 6.50
N VAL A 351 8.45 -22.33 5.39
CA VAL A 351 8.50 -20.85 5.29
C VAL A 351 7.59 -20.20 6.34
N ALA A 352 6.36 -20.71 6.51
CA ALA A 352 5.42 -20.20 7.51
C ALA A 352 5.95 -20.42 8.94
N GLN A 353 6.57 -21.58 9.18
CA GLN A 353 7.25 -21.92 10.43
C GLN A 353 8.39 -20.93 10.73
N ALA A 354 9.29 -20.71 9.78
CA ALA A 354 10.43 -19.80 9.93
C ALA A 354 9.97 -18.36 10.17
N VAL A 355 8.96 -17.88 9.44
CA VAL A 355 8.37 -16.55 9.62
C VAL A 355 7.76 -16.39 11.02
N ALA A 356 7.08 -17.41 11.53
CA ALA A 356 6.53 -17.41 12.88
C ALA A 356 7.64 -17.37 13.95
N LEU A 357 8.71 -18.15 13.76
CA LEU A 357 9.88 -18.15 14.65
C LEU A 357 10.59 -16.79 14.68
N LEU A 358 10.69 -16.11 13.53
CA LEU A 358 11.27 -14.77 13.46
C LEU A 358 10.45 -13.75 14.24
N ALA A 359 9.11 -13.86 14.24
CA ALA A 359 8.26 -12.97 15.03
C ALA A 359 8.50 -13.11 16.55
N GLY A 360 8.89 -14.31 17.01
CA GLY A 360 9.26 -14.58 18.40
C GLY A 360 10.72 -14.24 18.77
N ARG A 361 11.50 -13.63 17.85
CA ARG A 361 12.93 -13.30 18.06
C ARG A 361 13.25 -11.84 17.69
N PRO A 362 12.64 -10.84 18.37
CA PRO A 362 13.01 -9.44 18.18
C PRO A 362 14.51 -9.24 18.47
N GLY A 363 15.20 -8.39 17.72
CA GLY A 363 16.67 -8.21 17.80
C GLY A 363 17.49 -9.07 16.84
N GLN A 364 17.02 -10.27 16.48
CA GLN A 364 17.70 -11.15 15.51
C GLN A 364 16.99 -11.21 14.16
N ALA A 365 15.68 -10.96 14.15
CA ALA A 365 14.83 -11.08 12.96
C ALA A 365 15.31 -10.21 11.80
N GLY A 366 15.73 -8.96 12.05
CA GLY A 366 16.19 -8.04 11.01
C GLY A 366 17.38 -8.56 10.21
N GLY A 367 18.39 -9.13 10.89
CA GLY A 367 19.58 -9.69 10.25
C GLY A 367 19.28 -10.94 9.42
N ILE A 368 18.41 -11.83 9.94
CA ILE A 368 17.98 -13.04 9.23
C ILE A 368 17.19 -12.69 7.98
N VAL A 369 16.25 -11.74 8.10
CA VAL A 369 15.46 -11.24 6.97
C VAL A 369 16.39 -10.65 5.90
N GLN A 370 17.35 -9.81 6.29
CA GLN A 370 18.33 -9.23 5.38
C GLN A 370 19.12 -10.30 4.62
N ALA A 371 19.58 -11.34 5.32
CA ALA A 371 20.38 -12.43 4.74
C ALA A 371 19.56 -13.31 3.77
N ALA A 372 18.29 -13.58 4.07
CA ALA A 372 17.43 -14.44 3.26
C ALA A 372 16.90 -13.75 1.98
N LEU A 373 16.63 -12.44 2.04
CA LEU A 373 15.96 -11.67 0.97
C LEU A 373 16.54 -11.87 -0.45
N PRO A 374 17.87 -11.85 -0.67
CA PRO A 374 18.45 -11.99 -2.00
C PRO A 374 18.14 -13.34 -2.67
N GLN A 375 18.08 -14.41 -1.88
CA GLN A 375 17.95 -15.79 -2.38
C GLN A 375 16.52 -16.32 -2.30
N ALA A 376 15.67 -15.70 -1.47
CA ALA A 376 14.29 -16.10 -1.27
C ALA A 376 13.41 -16.01 -2.54
N SER A 377 12.39 -16.88 -2.60
CA SER A 377 11.35 -16.86 -3.64
C SER A 377 10.52 -15.56 -3.61
N ALA A 378 9.74 -15.32 -4.66
CA ALA A 378 8.83 -14.17 -4.68
C ALA A 378 7.78 -14.22 -3.56
N ARG A 379 7.33 -15.43 -3.17
CA ARG A 379 6.37 -15.62 -2.06
C ARG A 379 7.06 -15.36 -0.72
N ALA A 380 8.21 -15.99 -0.48
CA ALA A 380 8.97 -15.83 0.75
C ALA A 380 9.38 -14.38 0.98
N ARG A 381 9.84 -13.64 -0.05
CA ARG A 381 10.18 -12.22 0.05
C ARG A 381 9.03 -11.34 0.55
N ARG A 382 7.77 -11.66 0.23
CA ARG A 382 6.60 -10.92 0.75
C ARG A 382 6.45 -11.12 2.25
N HIS A 383 6.50 -12.37 2.71
CA HIS A 383 6.42 -12.70 4.13
C HIS A 383 7.58 -12.11 4.93
N LEU A 384 8.80 -12.11 4.37
CA LEU A 384 9.97 -11.47 4.97
C LEU A 384 9.79 -9.96 5.17
N LEU A 385 9.18 -9.26 4.21
CA LEU A 385 8.87 -7.85 4.39
C LEU A 385 7.68 -7.61 5.34
N ASP A 386 6.77 -8.58 5.51
CA ASP A 386 5.72 -8.52 6.54
C ASP A 386 6.34 -8.64 7.95
N VAL A 387 7.40 -9.44 8.11
CA VAL A 387 8.20 -9.48 9.35
C VAL A 387 8.88 -8.13 9.56
N ALA A 388 9.58 -7.61 8.55
CA ALA A 388 10.30 -6.33 8.64
C ALA A 388 9.38 -5.14 8.97
N ASP A 389 8.11 -5.15 8.54
CA ASP A 389 7.15 -4.07 8.83
C ASP A 389 6.73 -4.01 10.31
N ARG A 390 7.02 -5.06 11.10
CA ARG A 390 6.75 -5.11 12.55
C ARG A 390 7.98 -4.79 13.41
N LEU A 391 9.16 -4.69 12.80
CA LEU A 391 10.40 -4.40 13.50
C LEU A 391 10.63 -2.89 13.63
N SER A 392 11.56 -2.51 14.52
CA SER A 392 12.03 -1.13 14.63
C SER A 392 12.68 -0.67 13.32
N CYS A 393 12.80 0.64 13.14
CA CYS A 393 13.48 1.20 11.97
C CYS A 393 14.98 0.83 11.93
N GLU A 394 15.64 0.73 13.08
CA GLU A 394 17.00 0.23 13.22
C GLU A 394 17.16 -1.19 12.66
N GLU A 395 16.28 -2.13 13.06
CA GLU A 395 16.35 -3.52 12.63
C GLU A 395 15.88 -3.75 11.19
N SER A 396 14.87 -3.00 10.73
CA SER A 396 14.24 -3.22 9.43
C SER A 396 14.93 -2.51 8.26
N SER A 397 15.59 -1.37 8.50
CA SER A 397 16.22 -0.57 7.45
C SER A 397 17.25 -1.34 6.59
N PRO A 398 18.13 -2.20 7.16
CA PRO A 398 19.04 -3.03 6.36
C PRO A 398 18.32 -3.98 5.41
N SER A 399 17.19 -4.53 5.85
CA SER A 399 16.33 -5.41 5.04
C SER A 399 15.69 -4.65 3.87
N TYR A 400 15.15 -3.45 4.11
CA TYR A 400 14.59 -2.63 3.03
C TYR A 400 15.66 -2.15 2.05
N ALA A 401 16.84 -1.75 2.54
CA ALA A 401 17.95 -1.38 1.67
C ALA A 401 18.39 -2.56 0.77
N THR A 402 18.39 -3.77 1.31
CA THR A 402 18.65 -5.01 0.55
C THR A 402 17.54 -5.28 -0.47
N ALA A 403 16.26 -5.08 -0.11
CA ALA A 403 15.14 -5.24 -1.03
C ALA A 403 15.20 -4.28 -2.22
N LEU A 404 15.69 -3.03 -2.04
CA LEU A 404 15.96 -2.11 -3.14
C LEU A 404 17.00 -2.66 -4.12
N ALA A 405 18.00 -3.40 -3.63
CA ALA A 405 19.04 -3.97 -4.46
C ALA A 405 18.51 -5.12 -5.34
N VAL A 406 17.63 -5.98 -4.81
CA VAL A 406 17.03 -7.13 -5.51
C VAL A 406 16.22 -6.71 -6.75
N GLY A 407 15.63 -5.51 -6.76
CA GLY A 407 15.13 -4.87 -7.98
C GLY A 407 13.78 -5.37 -8.51
N ASN A 408 13.01 -6.11 -7.71
CA ASN A 408 11.60 -6.40 -8.01
C ASN A 408 10.75 -5.11 -7.80
N PRO A 409 9.94 -4.65 -8.78
CA PRO A 409 9.21 -3.38 -8.68
C PRO A 409 8.28 -3.26 -7.47
N GLU A 410 7.59 -4.33 -7.07
CA GLU A 410 6.67 -4.31 -5.92
C GLU A 410 7.44 -4.14 -4.61
N LEU A 411 8.56 -4.88 -4.47
CA LEU A 411 9.42 -4.80 -3.30
C LEU A 411 10.13 -3.45 -3.22
N VAL A 412 10.58 -2.90 -4.36
CA VAL A 412 11.22 -1.58 -4.42
C VAL A 412 10.27 -0.51 -3.91
N ASN A 413 9.01 -0.50 -4.36
CA ASN A 413 8.03 0.49 -3.91
C ASN A 413 7.68 0.35 -2.42
N ARG A 414 7.59 -0.88 -1.90
CA ARG A 414 7.38 -1.13 -0.46
C ARG A 414 8.59 -0.65 0.35
N ALA A 415 9.79 -1.04 -0.04
CA ALA A 415 11.04 -0.68 0.62
C ALA A 415 11.30 0.84 0.61
N SER A 416 11.17 1.51 -0.54
CA SER A 416 11.29 2.97 -0.62
C SER A 416 10.33 3.70 0.32
N ARG A 417 9.07 3.24 0.40
CA ARG A 417 8.10 3.84 1.34
C ARG A 417 8.51 3.61 2.79
N ALA A 418 8.96 2.40 3.14
CA ALA A 418 9.38 2.09 4.50
C ALA A 418 10.62 2.89 4.93
N LEU A 419 11.66 2.94 4.09
CA LEU A 419 12.87 3.72 4.34
C LEU A 419 12.58 5.21 4.52
N ARG A 420 11.64 5.76 3.73
CA ARG A 420 11.21 7.15 3.90
C ARG A 420 10.44 7.41 5.18
N ARG A 421 9.69 6.43 5.68
CA ARG A 421 9.07 6.52 7.02
C ARG A 421 10.12 6.49 8.13
N CYS A 422 11.16 5.66 7.97
CA CYS A 422 12.27 5.57 8.92
C CYS A 422 13.23 6.76 8.89
N SER A 423 13.18 7.60 7.83
CA SER A 423 13.88 8.88 7.78
C SER A 423 15.38 8.74 8.07
N THR A 424 15.89 9.41 9.11
CA THR A 424 17.31 9.45 9.48
C THR A 424 17.87 8.11 9.93
N GLU A 425 17.04 7.25 10.53
CA GLU A 425 17.47 5.91 11.00
C GLU A 425 17.83 4.98 9.83
N ALA A 426 17.29 5.24 8.64
CA ALA A 426 17.59 4.45 7.44
C ALA A 426 18.94 4.80 6.80
N ILE A 427 19.58 5.91 7.17
CA ILE A 427 20.79 6.41 6.51
C ILE A 427 21.96 5.42 6.59
N PRO A 428 22.31 4.82 7.75
CA PRO A 428 23.41 3.86 7.85
C PRO A 428 23.19 2.63 6.96
N ALA A 429 21.95 2.12 6.91
CA ALA A 429 21.58 0.99 6.06
C ALA A 429 21.73 1.31 4.57
N LEU A 430 21.30 2.50 4.13
CA LEU A 430 21.48 2.95 2.74
C LEU A 430 22.95 3.15 2.38
N ARG A 431 23.78 3.66 3.30
CA ARG A 431 25.22 3.79 3.08
C ARG A 431 25.90 2.44 2.91
N SER A 432 25.61 1.49 3.80
CA SER A 432 26.13 0.12 3.71
C SER A 432 25.70 -0.55 2.40
N ALA A 433 24.44 -0.40 2.00
CA ALA A 433 23.93 -0.93 0.75
C ALA A 433 24.62 -0.35 -0.50
N LEU A 434 25.15 0.89 -0.46
CA LEU A 434 25.92 1.45 -1.57
C LEU A 434 27.29 0.78 -1.76
N GLU A 435 27.92 0.26 -0.71
CA GLU A 435 29.28 -0.29 -0.78
C GLU A 435 29.36 -1.61 -1.55
N GLY A 436 28.33 -2.46 -1.44
CA GLY A 436 28.24 -3.76 -2.12
C GLY A 436 27.29 -3.83 -3.33
N ALA A 437 26.70 -2.71 -3.75
CA ALA A 437 25.65 -2.73 -4.76
C ALA A 437 26.13 -3.04 -6.19
N THR A 438 25.35 -3.83 -6.91
CA THR A 438 25.44 -3.94 -8.37
C THR A 438 25.13 -2.58 -9.03
N ALA A 439 25.52 -2.40 -10.31
CA ALA A 439 25.32 -1.11 -10.98
C ALA A 439 23.86 -0.62 -11.01
N SER A 440 22.88 -1.52 -11.15
CA SER A 440 21.45 -1.14 -11.13
C SER A 440 20.95 -0.87 -9.71
N ALA A 441 21.36 -1.68 -8.74
CA ALA A 441 21.05 -1.49 -7.33
C ALA A 441 21.59 -0.15 -6.79
N GLU A 442 22.84 0.19 -7.15
CA GLU A 442 23.48 1.42 -6.67
C GLU A 442 22.69 2.65 -7.07
N THR A 443 22.19 2.71 -8.32
CA THR A 443 21.41 3.87 -8.76
C THR A 443 20.10 4.03 -8.00
N ARG A 444 19.44 2.93 -7.60
CA ARG A 444 18.22 2.96 -6.79
C ARG A 444 18.51 3.43 -5.37
N VAL A 445 19.53 2.85 -4.73
CA VAL A 445 19.94 3.23 -3.37
C VAL A 445 20.40 4.69 -3.33
N ALA A 446 21.15 5.14 -4.34
CA ALA A 446 21.58 6.53 -4.48
C ALA A 446 20.41 7.51 -4.58
N GLN A 447 19.34 7.16 -5.29
CA GLN A 447 18.14 7.99 -5.40
C GLN A 447 17.42 8.13 -4.06
N GLU A 448 17.29 7.04 -3.29
CA GLU A 448 16.68 7.12 -1.96
C GLU A 448 17.54 7.90 -0.97
N LEU A 449 18.86 7.69 -0.98
CA LEU A 449 19.78 8.46 -0.13
C LEU A 449 19.74 9.95 -0.47
N ALA A 450 19.66 10.32 -1.76
CA ALA A 450 19.55 11.71 -2.20
C ALA A 450 18.24 12.40 -1.77
N LEU A 451 17.18 11.62 -1.50
CA LEU A 451 15.91 12.15 -1.00
C LEU A 451 15.90 12.27 0.53
N LEU A 452 16.50 11.32 1.24
CA LEU A 452 16.46 11.25 2.70
C LEU A 452 17.56 12.07 3.39
N ALA A 453 18.77 12.06 2.81
CA ALA A 453 19.93 12.73 3.37
C ALA A 453 20.77 13.38 2.27
N PRO A 454 20.29 14.50 1.68
CA PRO A 454 20.98 15.17 0.57
C PRO A 454 22.47 15.48 0.81
N PRO A 455 22.92 15.96 1.99
CA PRO A 455 24.35 16.20 2.23
C PRO A 455 25.18 14.90 2.18
N VAL A 456 24.70 13.86 2.88
CA VAL A 456 25.34 12.53 2.92
C VAL A 456 25.38 11.91 1.54
N ALA A 457 24.32 12.07 0.75
CA ALA A 457 24.28 11.61 -0.63
C ALA A 457 25.35 12.29 -1.49
N VAL A 458 25.53 13.60 -1.37
CA VAL A 458 26.57 14.32 -2.11
C VAL A 458 27.96 13.80 -1.76
N GLU A 459 28.26 13.65 -0.47
CA GLU A 459 29.56 13.13 0.00
C GLU A 459 29.83 11.69 -0.48
N ALA A 460 28.82 10.82 -0.43
CA ALA A 460 28.96 9.42 -0.81
C ALA A 460 29.01 9.19 -2.33
N LEU A 461 28.28 9.99 -3.12
CA LEU A 461 28.06 9.72 -4.54
C LEU A 461 29.04 10.45 -5.46
N VAL A 462 29.54 11.63 -5.10
CA VAL A 462 30.44 12.39 -5.98
C VAL A 462 31.75 11.64 -6.29
N PRO A 463 32.46 11.03 -5.31
CA PRO A 463 33.66 10.24 -5.60
C PRO A 463 33.40 9.04 -6.52
N ARG A 464 32.15 8.54 -6.55
CA ARG A 464 31.72 7.41 -7.38
C ARG A 464 31.36 7.79 -8.81
N LEU A 465 31.44 9.07 -9.18
CA LEU A 465 31.17 9.49 -10.56
C LEU A 465 32.25 9.05 -11.56
N ASP A 466 33.46 8.70 -11.10
CA ASP A 466 34.51 8.17 -11.98
C ASP A 466 34.35 6.66 -12.28
N VAL A 467 33.17 6.27 -12.76
CA VAL A 467 32.88 4.92 -13.21
C VAL A 467 32.79 4.87 -14.73
N ALA A 468 33.26 3.80 -15.37
CA ALA A 468 33.29 3.70 -16.84
C ALA A 468 31.88 3.62 -17.49
N SER A 469 30.92 3.00 -16.81
CA SER A 469 29.55 2.82 -17.32
C SER A 469 28.79 4.14 -17.42
N ALA A 470 28.34 4.48 -18.63
CA ALA A 470 27.58 5.70 -18.90
C ALA A 470 26.20 5.71 -18.21
N ALA A 471 25.52 4.55 -18.17
CA ALA A 471 24.22 4.41 -17.49
C ALA A 471 24.36 4.62 -15.98
N ARG A 472 25.38 4.01 -15.37
CA ARG A 472 25.69 4.16 -13.94
C ARG A 472 25.99 5.62 -13.59
N ARG A 473 26.88 6.29 -14.36
CA ARG A 473 27.17 7.73 -14.19
C ARG A 473 25.93 8.60 -14.33
N LEU A 474 25.05 8.32 -15.28
CA LEU A 474 23.81 9.07 -15.45
C LEU A 474 22.91 8.94 -14.22
N GLY A 475 22.71 7.72 -13.70
CA GLY A 475 21.92 7.49 -12.49
C GLY A 475 22.49 8.22 -11.26
N LEU A 476 23.81 8.15 -11.05
CA LEU A 476 24.48 8.87 -9.97
C LEU A 476 24.36 10.39 -10.12
N ARG A 477 24.54 10.94 -11.33
CA ARG A 477 24.32 12.37 -11.60
C ARG A 477 22.88 12.80 -11.33
N GLN A 478 21.90 11.97 -11.66
CA GLN A 478 20.49 12.27 -11.39
C GLN A 478 20.21 12.30 -9.89
N ALA A 479 20.79 11.38 -9.12
CA ALA A 479 20.70 11.39 -7.65
C ALA A 479 21.35 12.65 -7.06
N ILE A 480 22.55 13.03 -7.52
CA ILE A 480 23.22 14.28 -7.08
C ILE A 480 22.39 15.52 -7.47
N ALA A 481 21.85 15.55 -8.69
CA ALA A 481 20.99 16.64 -9.15
C ALA A 481 19.69 16.74 -8.32
N GLN A 482 19.18 15.61 -7.82
CA GLN A 482 18.05 15.57 -6.89
C GLN A 482 18.44 16.09 -5.51
N ALA A 483 19.56 15.65 -4.95
CA ALA A 483 20.08 16.14 -3.67
C ALA A 483 20.34 17.65 -3.71
N ALA A 484 20.87 18.16 -4.82
CA ALA A 484 21.14 19.59 -5.04
C ALA A 484 19.88 20.47 -5.11
N LYS A 485 18.67 19.90 -5.12
CA LYS A 485 17.43 20.68 -4.96
C LYS A 485 17.22 21.14 -3.52
N ASP A 486 17.80 20.42 -2.55
CA ASP A 486 17.69 20.73 -1.14
C ASP A 486 18.82 21.70 -0.71
N PRO A 487 18.50 22.86 -0.11
CA PRO A 487 19.49 23.79 0.42
C PRO A 487 20.48 23.17 1.42
N ALA A 488 20.08 22.14 2.18
CA ALA A 488 20.94 21.47 3.15
C ALA A 488 22.18 20.84 2.50
N ALA A 489 22.08 20.40 1.24
CA ALA A 489 23.22 19.87 0.48
C ALA A 489 24.30 20.92 0.16
N GLY A 490 24.02 22.21 0.38
CA GLY A 490 24.89 23.31 -0.05
C GLY A 490 26.30 23.28 0.55
N ALA A 491 26.48 22.85 1.80
CA ALA A 491 27.82 22.76 2.41
C ALA A 491 28.65 21.63 1.77
N ALA A 492 28.05 20.43 1.64
CA ALA A 492 28.67 19.28 0.99
C ALA A 492 29.01 19.58 -0.48
N LEU A 493 28.12 20.23 -1.23
CA LEU A 493 28.38 20.62 -2.62
C LEU A 493 29.55 21.58 -2.77
N ARG A 494 29.67 22.58 -1.88
CA ARG A 494 30.83 23.50 -1.89
C ARG A 494 32.13 22.76 -1.64
N ALA A 495 32.15 21.89 -0.64
CA ALA A 495 33.32 21.07 -0.32
C ALA A 495 33.74 20.21 -1.52
N GLN A 496 32.79 19.52 -2.17
CA GLN A 496 33.06 18.69 -3.34
C GLN A 496 33.52 19.51 -4.56
N LEU A 497 32.96 20.70 -4.80
CA LEU A 497 33.37 21.54 -5.94
C LEU A 497 34.84 22.02 -5.83
N VAL A 498 35.33 22.26 -4.61
CA VAL A 498 36.70 22.71 -4.37
C VAL A 498 37.67 21.56 -4.03
N ASP A 499 37.20 20.31 -3.99
CA ASP A 499 38.03 19.14 -3.76
C ASP A 499 39.01 18.92 -4.94
N ASP A 500 40.30 18.99 -4.62
CA ASP A 500 41.40 18.83 -5.56
C ASP A 500 41.65 17.36 -5.93
N ARG A 501 41.20 16.43 -5.08
CA ARG A 501 41.38 14.97 -5.27
C ARG A 501 40.38 14.37 -6.25
N LEU A 502 39.29 15.08 -6.58
CA LEU A 502 38.28 14.56 -7.50
C LEU A 502 38.84 14.41 -8.93
N PRO A 503 38.70 13.24 -9.57
CA PRO A 503 39.07 13.04 -10.97
C PRO A 503 38.35 14.01 -11.92
N GLU A 504 38.98 14.36 -13.05
CA GLU A 504 38.42 15.27 -14.07
C GLU A 504 36.98 14.87 -14.44
N ARG A 505 36.75 13.57 -14.70
CA ARG A 505 35.45 13.04 -15.08
C ARG A 505 34.38 13.29 -14.01
N ALA A 506 34.70 13.00 -12.74
CA ALA A 506 33.78 13.22 -11.62
C ALA A 506 33.45 14.71 -11.46
N ARG A 507 34.46 15.57 -11.60
CA ARG A 507 34.30 17.03 -11.50
C ARG A 507 33.40 17.60 -12.61
N VAL A 508 33.60 17.17 -13.87
CA VAL A 508 32.72 17.52 -14.99
C VAL A 508 31.29 17.06 -14.73
N ASP A 509 31.12 15.83 -14.27
CA ASP A 509 29.80 15.25 -14.05
C ASP A 509 29.08 15.89 -12.84
N LEU A 510 29.80 16.35 -11.81
CA LEU A 510 29.26 17.17 -10.71
C LEU A 510 28.73 18.51 -11.23
N LEU A 511 29.53 19.24 -12.02
CA LEU A 511 29.08 20.50 -12.64
C LEU A 511 27.83 20.30 -13.51
N ARG A 512 27.78 19.21 -14.26
CA ARG A 512 26.61 18.84 -15.08
C ARG A 512 25.40 18.43 -14.25
N ALA A 513 25.60 17.79 -13.09
CA ALA A 513 24.51 17.44 -12.18
C ALA A 513 23.85 18.70 -11.59
N LEU A 514 24.64 19.74 -11.30
CA LEU A 514 24.14 21.02 -10.83
C LEU A 514 23.37 21.81 -11.91
N GLY A 515 23.83 21.75 -13.17
CA GLY A 515 23.16 22.41 -14.29
C GLY A 515 22.98 23.91 -14.02
N PRO A 516 21.77 24.49 -14.11
CA PRO A 516 21.54 25.89 -13.78
C PRO A 516 21.90 26.30 -12.34
N ARG A 517 21.96 25.35 -11.39
CA ARG A 517 22.23 25.64 -9.97
C ARG A 517 23.69 25.99 -9.69
N VAL A 518 24.60 25.82 -10.65
CA VAL A 518 26.00 26.24 -10.51
C VAL A 518 26.12 27.73 -10.13
N VAL A 519 25.14 28.56 -10.51
CA VAL A 519 25.08 29.99 -10.16
C VAL A 519 24.85 30.28 -8.67
N ALA A 520 24.48 29.27 -7.88
CA ALA A 520 24.38 29.35 -6.42
C ALA A 520 25.74 29.16 -5.73
N PHE A 521 26.74 28.66 -6.45
CA PHE A 521 28.10 28.39 -5.97
C PHE A 521 29.16 29.00 -6.91
N PRO A 522 29.08 30.30 -7.25
CA PRO A 522 29.86 30.86 -8.36
C PRO A 522 31.38 30.76 -8.15
N ALA A 523 31.88 30.94 -6.92
CA ALA A 523 33.31 30.86 -6.63
C ALA A 523 33.83 29.42 -6.72
N GLU A 524 33.14 28.49 -6.06
CA GLU A 524 33.50 27.08 -6.01
C GLU A 524 33.34 26.40 -7.38
N ALA A 525 32.24 26.70 -8.09
CA ALA A 525 32.02 26.20 -9.44
C ALA A 525 33.02 26.78 -10.45
N SER A 526 33.48 28.02 -10.28
CA SER A 526 34.56 28.59 -11.09
C SER A 526 35.86 27.81 -10.88
N VAL A 527 36.24 27.53 -9.63
CA VAL A 527 37.41 26.70 -9.32
C VAL A 527 37.30 25.31 -9.96
N ALA A 528 36.15 24.65 -9.80
CA ALA A 528 35.91 23.35 -10.41
C ALA A 528 36.03 23.39 -11.94
N LEU A 529 35.42 24.39 -12.58
CA LEU A 529 35.47 24.58 -14.03
C LEU A 529 36.90 24.81 -14.52
N GLN A 530 37.68 25.68 -13.87
CA GLN A 530 39.06 25.93 -14.28
C GLN A 530 39.94 24.68 -14.16
N ARG A 531 39.73 23.85 -13.13
CA ARG A 531 40.44 22.57 -13.01
C ARG A 531 40.04 21.55 -14.07
N VAL A 532 38.77 21.52 -14.47
CA VAL A 532 38.32 20.71 -15.63
C VAL A 532 39.04 21.16 -16.91
N LEU A 533 39.14 22.47 -17.13
CA LEU A 533 39.69 23.04 -18.35
C LEU A 533 41.23 22.95 -18.42
N ALA A 534 41.91 22.81 -17.28
CA ALA A 534 43.36 22.65 -17.21
C ALA A 534 43.89 21.41 -17.96
N GLU A 535 43.10 20.33 -18.02
CA GLU A 535 43.44 19.09 -18.73
C GLU A 535 43.43 19.23 -20.25
N ARG A 536 42.79 20.30 -20.77
CA ARG A 536 42.67 20.61 -22.21
C ARG A 536 42.17 19.45 -23.07
N SER A 537 41.45 18.48 -22.50
CA SER A 537 40.88 17.36 -23.25
C SER A 537 39.63 17.80 -24.03
N PHE A 538 39.40 17.20 -25.21
CA PHE A 538 38.18 17.46 -26.00
C PHE A 538 36.93 17.23 -25.15
N ARG A 539 36.92 16.13 -24.39
CA ARG A 539 35.81 15.75 -23.50
C ARG A 539 35.55 16.83 -22.44
N ALA A 540 36.58 17.30 -21.74
CA ALA A 540 36.45 18.32 -20.71
C ALA A 540 35.83 19.60 -21.27
N ARG A 541 36.40 20.12 -22.37
CA ARG A 541 35.91 21.35 -23.02
C ARG A 541 34.47 21.19 -23.48
N TYR A 542 34.18 20.12 -24.22
CA TYR A 542 32.84 19.86 -24.76
C TYR A 542 31.78 19.70 -23.66
N LEU A 543 32.04 18.90 -22.63
CA LEU A 543 31.04 18.60 -21.59
C LEU A 543 30.86 19.74 -20.58
N ALA A 544 31.84 20.63 -20.44
CA ALA A 544 31.81 21.78 -19.54
C ALA A 544 31.03 22.99 -20.08
N LEU A 545 30.74 23.05 -21.39
CA LEU A 545 30.05 24.18 -22.02
C LEU A 545 28.71 24.51 -21.38
N GLY A 546 27.85 23.51 -21.14
CA GLY A 546 26.55 23.73 -20.49
C GLY A 546 26.68 24.44 -19.14
N PRO A 547 27.42 23.86 -18.16
CA PRO A 547 27.70 24.53 -16.88
C PRO A 547 28.38 25.91 -17.04
N ALA A 548 29.34 26.05 -17.96
CA ALA A 548 30.06 27.31 -18.17
C ALA A 548 29.14 28.44 -18.65
N VAL A 549 28.21 28.15 -19.57
CA VAL A 549 27.23 29.16 -20.06
C VAL A 549 26.30 29.62 -18.93
N HIS A 550 25.88 28.72 -18.04
CA HIS A 550 25.12 29.13 -16.84
C HIS A 550 25.95 30.02 -15.91
N LEU A 551 27.24 29.71 -15.74
CA LEU A 551 28.14 30.43 -14.84
C LEU A 551 28.61 31.78 -15.40
N ALA A 552 28.65 31.95 -16.72
CA ALA A 552 29.20 33.10 -17.40
C ALA A 552 28.62 34.45 -16.94
N ALA A 553 27.38 34.48 -16.47
CA ALA A 553 26.76 35.71 -15.95
C ALA A 553 27.37 36.18 -14.61
N LYS A 554 28.05 35.30 -13.87
CA LYS A 554 28.66 35.59 -12.56
C LYS A 554 30.17 35.32 -12.52
N ASP A 555 30.72 34.64 -13.52
CA ASP A 555 32.14 34.30 -13.59
C ASP A 555 32.76 34.77 -14.93
N PRO A 556 33.61 35.82 -14.90
CA PRO A 556 34.32 36.30 -16.07
C PRO A 556 35.22 35.24 -16.73
N ARG A 557 35.75 34.27 -15.97
CA ARG A 557 36.59 33.21 -16.52
C ARG A 557 35.76 32.18 -17.29
N ALA A 558 34.58 31.84 -16.77
CA ALA A 558 33.61 31.04 -17.51
C ALA A 558 33.14 31.76 -18.78
N ALA A 559 32.89 33.07 -18.71
CA ALA A 559 32.55 33.87 -19.89
C ALA A 559 33.67 33.87 -20.94
N ALA A 560 34.93 34.07 -20.51
CA ALA A 560 36.09 34.00 -21.40
C ALA A 560 36.23 32.62 -22.06
N PHE A 561 36.03 31.54 -21.31
CA PHE A 561 36.03 30.18 -21.85
C PHE A 561 34.93 29.98 -22.90
N VAL A 562 33.70 30.44 -22.66
CA VAL A 562 32.61 30.32 -23.64
C VAL A 562 32.91 31.14 -24.90
N ALA A 563 33.43 32.36 -24.76
CA ALA A 563 33.80 33.20 -25.90
C ALA A 563 34.90 32.57 -26.77
N GLU A 564 35.93 32.01 -26.12
CA GLU A 564 37.00 31.26 -26.80
C GLU A 564 36.44 29.99 -27.45
N ALA A 565 35.62 29.22 -26.74
CA ALA A 565 35.04 28.00 -27.27
C ALA A 565 34.15 28.24 -28.49
N LEU A 566 33.43 29.37 -28.56
CA LEU A 566 32.58 29.71 -29.71
C LEU A 566 33.35 29.90 -31.01
N THR A 567 34.62 30.29 -30.94
CA THR A 567 35.27 30.88 -32.11
C THR A 567 36.77 30.63 -32.27
N GLY A 568 37.48 30.28 -31.20
CA GLY A 568 38.91 30.01 -31.17
C GLY A 568 39.25 28.52 -30.94
N ASP A 569 38.29 27.69 -30.50
CA ASP A 569 38.57 26.25 -30.31
C ASP A 569 38.92 25.59 -31.64
N ALA A 570 40.01 24.81 -31.63
CA ALA A 570 40.48 24.08 -32.81
C ALA A 570 39.45 23.07 -33.34
N GLU A 571 38.61 22.51 -32.46
CA GLU A 571 37.65 21.48 -32.83
C GLU A 571 36.28 22.09 -33.17
N PRO A 572 35.79 21.96 -34.43
CA PRO A 572 34.50 22.50 -34.83
C PRO A 572 33.32 21.98 -34.00
N ALA A 573 33.41 20.74 -33.48
CA ALA A 573 32.39 20.20 -32.60
C ALA A 573 32.26 20.98 -31.28
N VAL A 574 33.35 21.52 -30.73
CA VAL A 574 33.30 22.37 -29.52
C VAL A 574 32.68 23.73 -29.86
N ARG A 575 33.06 24.32 -31.00
CA ARG A 575 32.49 25.61 -31.47
C ARG A 575 30.98 25.52 -31.70
N ALA A 576 30.53 24.47 -32.38
CA ALA A 576 29.11 24.23 -32.63
C ALA A 576 28.34 24.01 -31.32
N GLU A 577 28.85 23.17 -30.42
CA GLU A 577 28.23 22.94 -29.11
C GLU A 577 28.16 24.20 -28.27
N ALA A 578 29.20 25.05 -28.30
CA ALA A 578 29.22 26.32 -27.58
C ALA A 578 28.09 27.22 -28.08
N ALA A 579 27.92 27.34 -29.40
CA ALA A 579 26.83 28.10 -30.00
C ALA A 579 25.45 27.54 -29.60
N THR A 580 25.29 26.21 -29.67
CA THR A 580 24.06 25.53 -29.22
C THR A 580 23.75 25.82 -27.76
N LYS A 581 24.70 25.67 -26.84
CA LYS A 581 24.46 25.90 -25.40
C LYS A 581 24.18 27.36 -25.08
N VAL A 582 24.83 28.30 -25.76
CA VAL A 582 24.52 29.72 -25.64
C VAL A 582 23.06 30.00 -26.04
N GLY A 583 22.62 29.49 -27.19
CA GLY A 583 21.22 29.59 -27.61
C GLY A 583 20.25 28.96 -26.61
N GLU A 584 20.48 27.70 -26.21
CA GLU A 584 19.60 26.95 -25.30
C GLU A 584 19.47 27.59 -23.92
N VAL A 585 20.58 28.07 -23.34
CA VAL A 585 20.60 28.58 -21.95
C VAL A 585 20.17 30.04 -21.88
N LEU A 586 20.53 30.86 -22.87
CA LEU A 586 20.27 32.30 -22.85
C LEU A 586 18.99 32.69 -23.60
N SER A 587 18.33 31.74 -24.29
CA SER A 587 16.98 31.94 -24.85
C SER A 587 15.95 32.13 -23.72
N ARG A 588 15.70 33.39 -23.37
CA ARG A 588 14.61 33.78 -22.45
C ARG A 588 13.37 34.20 -23.23
N PRO A 589 12.15 33.94 -22.74
CA PRO A 589 10.97 34.61 -23.24
C PRO A 589 11.07 36.10 -22.86
N ARG A 590 11.57 36.93 -23.78
CA ARG A 590 11.64 38.38 -23.56
C ARG A 590 10.27 38.99 -23.85
N GLY A 591 9.68 39.61 -22.83
CA GLY A 591 8.74 40.70 -23.05
C GLY A 591 9.46 41.85 -23.75
N ALA A 592 8.74 42.62 -24.58
CA ALA A 592 9.30 43.75 -25.32
C ALA A 592 9.98 44.74 -24.36
N GLY A 593 11.29 44.98 -24.52
CA GLY A 593 12.01 46.06 -23.83
C GLY A 593 13.35 45.75 -23.15
N ALA A 594 13.94 44.56 -23.26
CA ALA A 594 15.28 44.32 -22.70
C ALA A 594 16.38 44.95 -23.58
N THR A 595 16.89 46.12 -23.17
CA THR A 595 17.97 46.89 -23.83
C THR A 595 19.39 46.50 -23.38
N ALA A 596 19.54 45.51 -22.50
CA ALA A 596 20.85 44.97 -22.15
C ALA A 596 21.40 44.13 -23.32
N GLY A 597 22.65 44.40 -23.73
CA GLY A 597 23.33 43.67 -24.80
C GLY A 597 23.24 42.16 -24.62
N VAL A 598 23.05 41.43 -25.72
CA VAL A 598 22.95 39.97 -25.70
C VAL A 598 24.34 39.40 -25.43
N PRO A 599 24.56 38.62 -24.35
CA PRO A 599 25.86 38.02 -24.09
C PRO A 599 26.28 37.11 -25.25
N PHE A 600 27.57 37.13 -25.59
CA PHE A 600 28.16 36.35 -26.68
C PHE A 600 27.66 36.68 -28.11
N GLU A 601 26.91 37.77 -28.28
CA GLU A 601 26.34 38.14 -29.58
C GLU A 601 27.41 38.41 -30.63
N ALA A 602 28.50 39.10 -30.26
CA ALA A 602 29.60 39.39 -31.18
C ALA A 602 30.32 38.11 -31.64
N GLU A 603 30.51 37.16 -30.72
CA GLU A 603 31.10 35.86 -30.96
C GLU A 603 30.20 35.01 -31.86
N LEU A 604 28.89 34.99 -31.62
CA LEU A 604 27.93 34.30 -32.48
C LEU A 604 27.85 34.91 -33.88
N LEU A 605 27.85 36.23 -34.00
CA LEU A 605 27.89 36.94 -35.30
C LEU A 605 29.17 36.63 -36.09
N ARG A 606 30.26 36.26 -35.42
CA ARG A 606 31.47 35.77 -36.08
C ARG A 606 31.36 34.29 -36.44
N ALA A 607 30.79 33.47 -35.56
CA ALA A 607 30.60 32.03 -35.78
C ALA A 607 29.63 31.69 -36.94
N VAL A 608 28.71 32.58 -37.32
CA VAL A 608 27.91 32.40 -38.56
C VAL A 608 28.75 32.49 -39.84
N ARG A 609 30.01 32.91 -39.75
CA ARG A 609 30.98 32.93 -40.86
C ARG A 609 32.06 31.85 -40.72
N ASP A 610 31.89 30.90 -39.80
CA ASP A 610 32.83 29.82 -39.57
C ASP A 610 33.00 28.95 -40.82
N GLU A 611 34.20 28.40 -41.03
CA GLU A 611 34.48 27.48 -42.13
C GLU A 611 33.62 26.22 -42.08
N ASN A 612 33.24 25.77 -40.89
CA ASN A 612 32.47 24.56 -40.68
C ASN A 612 30.96 24.85 -40.68
N VAL A 613 30.25 24.18 -41.58
CA VAL A 613 28.79 24.32 -41.75
C VAL A 613 27.98 24.06 -40.47
N ARG A 614 28.43 23.13 -39.60
CA ARG A 614 27.72 22.83 -38.35
C ARG A 614 27.83 23.96 -37.35
N VAL A 615 28.97 24.66 -37.32
CA VAL A 615 29.17 25.84 -36.49
C VAL A 615 28.30 26.98 -36.99
N ARG A 616 28.26 27.20 -38.32
CA ARG A 616 27.38 28.23 -38.92
C ARG A 616 25.90 27.99 -38.61
N ASP A 617 25.41 26.76 -38.79
CA ASP A 617 24.01 26.40 -38.46
C ASP A 617 23.72 26.59 -36.96
N ALA A 618 24.60 26.11 -36.07
CA ALA A 618 24.43 26.28 -34.63
C ALA A 618 24.43 27.76 -34.21
N ALA A 619 25.33 28.57 -34.77
CA ALA A 619 25.41 30.00 -34.50
C ALA A 619 24.18 30.76 -35.02
N ALA A 620 23.72 30.43 -36.23
CA ALA A 620 22.52 31.02 -36.81
C ALA A 620 21.29 30.74 -35.92
N ARG A 621 21.09 29.47 -35.54
CA ARG A 621 20.01 29.04 -34.64
C ARG A 621 20.08 29.77 -33.29
N ALA A 622 21.26 29.89 -32.70
CA ALA A 622 21.45 30.58 -31.43
C ALA A 622 21.06 32.07 -31.54
N LEU A 623 21.48 32.78 -32.60
CA LEU A 623 21.10 34.17 -32.84
C LEU A 623 19.58 34.35 -33.01
N GLY A 624 18.93 33.44 -33.73
CA GLY A 624 17.47 33.41 -33.87
C GLY A 624 16.76 33.20 -32.53
N GLN A 625 17.22 32.25 -31.72
CA GLN A 625 16.69 32.00 -30.37
C GLN A 625 16.88 33.19 -29.41
N LEU A 626 17.96 33.96 -29.59
CA LEU A 626 18.22 35.18 -28.83
C LEU A 626 17.38 36.37 -29.32
N GLY A 627 16.76 36.27 -30.50
CA GLY A 627 15.97 37.33 -31.12
C GLY A 627 16.79 38.57 -31.49
N SER A 628 18.08 38.40 -31.80
CA SER A 628 18.95 39.53 -32.12
C SER A 628 18.63 40.11 -33.50
N GLY A 629 18.05 41.32 -33.54
CA GLY A 629 17.90 42.06 -34.80
C GLY A 629 19.24 42.42 -35.46
N ARG A 630 20.35 42.46 -34.70
CA ARG A 630 21.70 42.71 -35.24
C ARG A 630 22.20 41.56 -36.11
N ALA A 631 21.62 40.37 -35.96
CA ALA A 631 21.91 39.20 -36.79
C ALA A 631 21.22 39.22 -38.16
N GLU A 632 20.28 40.15 -38.40
CA GLU A 632 19.49 40.19 -39.63
C GLU A 632 20.35 40.15 -40.89
N SER A 633 21.34 41.06 -41.00
CA SER A 633 22.19 41.14 -42.20
C SER A 633 23.01 39.87 -42.42
N GLU A 634 23.55 39.27 -41.37
CA GLU A 634 24.34 38.04 -41.48
C GLU A 634 23.47 36.84 -41.82
N LEU A 635 22.29 36.71 -41.21
CA LEU A 635 21.38 35.61 -41.49
C LEU A 635 20.80 35.71 -42.90
N LEU A 636 20.50 36.92 -43.38
CA LEU A 636 20.14 37.17 -44.78
C LEU A 636 21.26 36.74 -45.73
N ARG A 637 22.51 37.10 -45.42
CA ARG A 637 23.67 36.68 -46.23
C ARG A 637 23.85 35.17 -46.25
N VAL A 638 23.64 34.48 -45.12
CA VAL A 638 23.70 33.01 -45.06
C VAL A 638 22.58 32.39 -45.89
N LEU A 639 21.34 32.90 -45.79
CA LEU A 639 20.22 32.42 -46.61
C LEU A 639 20.47 32.62 -48.11
N ASP A 640 21.07 33.73 -48.52
CA ASP A 640 21.34 34.07 -49.92
C ASP A 640 22.54 33.30 -50.51
N ARG A 641 23.63 33.14 -49.74
CA ARG A 641 24.95 32.80 -50.31
C ARG A 641 25.63 31.56 -49.75
N ASP A 642 25.08 30.89 -48.74
CA ASP A 642 25.75 29.71 -48.18
C ASP A 642 25.59 28.51 -49.11
N ASP A 643 26.70 27.85 -49.43
CA ASP A 643 26.70 26.67 -50.31
C ASP A 643 25.89 25.51 -49.72
N TRP A 644 25.79 25.44 -48.39
CA TRP A 644 25.18 24.30 -47.71
C TRP A 644 23.72 24.55 -47.35
N PRO A 645 22.78 23.72 -47.86
CA PRO A 645 21.36 23.85 -47.51
C PRO A 645 21.05 23.78 -46.02
N LEU A 646 21.89 23.09 -45.23
CA LEU A 646 21.75 23.03 -43.78
C LEU A 646 21.88 24.42 -43.14
N ALA A 647 22.90 25.20 -43.53
CA ALA A 647 23.13 26.53 -43.01
C ALA A 647 22.04 27.52 -43.50
N ARG A 648 21.65 27.44 -44.79
CA ARG A 648 20.54 28.24 -45.33
C ARG A 648 19.21 27.95 -44.63
N LYS A 649 18.92 26.67 -44.35
CA LYS A 649 17.75 26.25 -43.56
C LYS A 649 17.80 26.84 -42.15
N GLY A 650 18.95 26.71 -41.45
CA GLY A 650 19.14 27.28 -40.12
C GLY A 650 18.95 28.80 -40.11
N ALA A 651 19.43 29.50 -41.13
CA ALA A 651 19.22 30.92 -41.32
C ALA A 651 17.74 31.27 -41.54
N ALA A 652 17.03 30.59 -42.45
CA ALA A 652 15.61 30.79 -42.68
C ALA A 652 14.77 30.58 -41.40
N GLU A 653 15.03 29.50 -40.65
CA GLU A 653 14.35 29.23 -39.38
C GLU A 653 14.60 30.33 -38.34
N SER A 654 15.82 30.87 -38.30
CA SER A 654 16.25 31.91 -37.35
C SER A 654 15.69 33.29 -37.70
N LEU A 655 15.66 33.63 -38.99
CA LEU A 655 14.98 34.82 -39.52
C LEU A 655 13.48 34.84 -39.17
N GLY A 656 12.86 33.66 -39.13
CA GLY A 656 11.49 33.45 -38.65
C GLY A 656 11.24 33.82 -37.18
N LEU A 657 12.31 33.96 -36.37
CA LEU A 657 12.25 34.31 -34.94
C LEU A 657 12.65 35.76 -34.67
N LEU A 658 13.19 36.46 -35.66
CA LEU A 658 13.56 37.87 -35.54
C LEU A 658 12.31 38.77 -35.57
N PRO A 659 12.42 40.03 -35.06
CA PRO A 659 11.39 41.04 -35.25
C PRO A 659 10.95 41.22 -36.71
N ALA A 660 9.77 41.83 -36.90
CA ALA A 660 9.23 42.11 -38.23
C ALA A 660 10.20 43.00 -39.03
N SER A 661 10.46 42.61 -40.28
CA SER A 661 11.42 43.23 -41.19
C SER A 661 11.03 42.88 -42.63
N ALA A 662 10.78 43.90 -43.45
CA ALA A 662 10.41 43.73 -44.85
C ALA A 662 11.53 43.08 -45.70
N PRO A 663 12.83 43.44 -45.52
CA PRO A 663 13.94 42.70 -46.15
C PRO A 663 13.93 41.20 -45.85
N VAL A 664 13.67 40.82 -44.59
CA VAL A 664 13.58 39.42 -44.18
C VAL A 664 12.41 38.72 -44.84
N ASP A 665 11.24 39.36 -44.87
CA ASP A 665 10.04 38.82 -45.51
C ASP A 665 10.25 38.58 -47.01
N GLY A 666 10.90 39.53 -47.70
CA GLY A 666 11.25 39.40 -49.11
C GLY A 666 12.19 38.24 -49.38
N ALA A 667 13.30 38.15 -48.63
CA ALA A 667 14.30 37.09 -48.80
C ALA A 667 13.74 35.69 -48.49
N LEU A 668 12.88 35.55 -47.47
CA LEU A 668 12.19 34.29 -47.20
C LEU A 668 11.20 33.94 -48.32
N GLY A 669 10.51 34.93 -48.89
CA GLY A 669 9.62 34.74 -50.04
C GLY A 669 10.38 34.30 -51.30
N GLU A 670 11.59 34.80 -51.50
CA GLU A 670 12.50 34.38 -52.57
C GLU A 670 13.03 32.97 -52.34
N ALA A 671 13.53 32.68 -51.13
CA ALA A 671 14.00 31.34 -50.78
C ALA A 671 12.91 30.27 -50.94
N LEU A 672 11.64 30.59 -50.62
CA LEU A 672 10.51 29.70 -50.87
C LEU A 672 10.29 29.39 -52.36
N ARG A 673 10.59 30.34 -53.26
CA ARG A 673 10.34 30.19 -54.70
C ARG A 673 11.51 29.58 -55.45
N GLU A 674 12.73 30.01 -55.11
CA GLU A 674 13.91 29.83 -55.96
C GLU A 674 15.00 28.94 -55.32
N ASP A 675 14.98 28.67 -54.01
CA ASP A 675 16.04 27.82 -53.41
C ASP A 675 15.96 26.40 -53.95
N GLU A 676 17.09 25.86 -54.41
CA GLU A 676 17.19 24.51 -54.97
C GLU A 676 16.78 23.43 -53.97
N SER A 677 17.01 23.67 -52.68
CA SER A 677 16.81 22.69 -51.63
C SER A 677 15.41 22.73 -51.02
N PRO A 678 14.64 21.63 -51.09
CA PRO A 678 13.29 21.58 -50.50
C PRO A 678 13.27 21.84 -48.99
N VAL A 679 14.34 21.46 -48.27
CA VAL A 679 14.39 21.71 -46.81
C VAL A 679 14.53 23.20 -46.48
N VAL A 680 15.14 24.00 -47.36
CA VAL A 680 15.23 25.46 -47.21
C VAL A 680 13.89 26.09 -47.57
N ARG A 681 13.25 25.66 -48.67
CA ARG A 681 11.90 26.12 -49.04
C ARG A 681 10.86 25.87 -47.94
N ALA A 682 10.89 24.68 -47.31
CA ALA A 682 10.01 24.36 -46.20
C ALA A 682 10.29 25.23 -44.96
N ALA A 683 11.56 25.50 -44.65
CA ALA A 683 11.95 26.40 -43.57
C ALA A 683 11.51 27.84 -43.85
N ALA A 684 11.65 28.30 -45.08
CA ALA A 684 11.21 29.62 -45.52
C ALA A 684 9.68 29.78 -45.41
N ALA A 685 8.91 28.79 -45.88
CA ALA A 685 7.46 28.76 -45.69
C ALA A 685 7.08 28.88 -44.21
N ARG A 686 7.68 28.04 -43.35
CA ARG A 686 7.45 28.06 -41.91
C ARG A 686 7.78 29.42 -41.30
N ALA A 687 8.90 30.02 -41.69
CA ALA A 687 9.35 31.31 -41.19
C ALA A 687 8.37 32.44 -41.56
N LEU A 688 7.88 32.46 -42.80
CA LEU A 688 6.84 33.40 -43.26
C LEU A 688 5.54 33.26 -42.45
N GLY A 689 5.13 32.01 -42.17
CA GLY A 689 3.99 31.74 -41.29
C GLY A 689 4.17 32.26 -39.87
N ARG A 690 5.34 32.04 -39.26
CA ARG A 690 5.67 32.54 -37.90
C ARG A 690 5.71 34.06 -37.83
N ARG A 691 6.24 34.69 -38.87
CA ARG A 691 6.34 36.15 -39.00
C ARG A 691 5.01 36.81 -39.39
N ARG A 692 4.00 36.00 -39.74
CA ARG A 692 2.65 36.44 -40.14
C ARG A 692 2.67 37.37 -41.35
N THR A 693 3.47 37.04 -42.35
CA THR A 693 3.68 37.88 -43.55
C THR A 693 2.55 37.66 -44.57
N PRO A 694 1.54 38.55 -44.67
CA PRO A 694 0.39 38.30 -45.55
C PRO A 694 0.77 38.41 -47.04
N ALA A 695 1.81 39.18 -47.35
CA ALA A 695 2.36 39.32 -48.70
C ALA A 695 2.88 38.00 -49.30
N ALA A 696 3.16 36.98 -48.47
CA ALA A 696 3.59 35.66 -48.93
C ALA A 696 2.46 34.75 -49.40
N SER A 697 1.19 35.19 -49.30
CA SER A 697 0.01 34.35 -49.56
C SER A 697 0.05 33.67 -50.93
N GLU A 698 0.38 34.40 -52.00
CA GLU A 698 0.42 33.84 -53.35
C GLU A 698 1.54 32.81 -53.54
N SER A 699 2.73 33.07 -52.98
CA SER A 699 3.87 32.16 -53.08
C SER A 699 3.62 30.86 -52.30
N LEU A 700 3.03 30.96 -51.10
CA LEU A 700 2.62 29.80 -50.31
C LEU A 700 1.48 29.02 -50.99
N LEU A 701 0.52 29.71 -51.61
CA LEU A 701 -0.55 29.07 -52.36
C LEU A 701 -0.02 28.30 -53.59
N LYS A 702 0.94 28.89 -54.30
CA LYS A 702 1.64 28.23 -55.41
C LYS A 702 2.36 26.97 -54.94
N ALA A 703 3.12 27.05 -53.85
CA ALA A 703 3.83 25.91 -53.28
C ALA A 703 2.86 24.79 -52.84
N LEU A 704 1.72 25.12 -52.22
CA LEU A 704 0.70 24.12 -51.83
C LEU A 704 0.13 23.36 -53.03
N ARG A 705 -0.12 24.07 -54.13
CA ARG A 705 -0.74 23.54 -55.36
C ARG A 705 0.23 22.78 -56.26
N ASP A 706 1.53 23.04 -56.15
CA ASP A 706 2.51 22.36 -56.97
C ASP A 706 2.59 20.88 -56.59
N SER A 707 2.12 20.01 -57.49
CA SER A 707 2.14 18.56 -57.31
C SER A 707 3.54 17.95 -57.43
N LYS A 708 4.50 18.67 -58.03
CA LYS A 708 5.90 18.26 -58.14
C LYS A 708 6.74 18.69 -56.95
N GLU A 709 6.19 19.57 -56.10
CA GLU A 709 6.85 20.03 -54.89
C GLU A 709 6.85 18.94 -53.80
N VAL A 710 7.91 18.92 -53.00
CA VAL A 710 8.10 17.97 -51.90
C VAL A 710 7.02 18.17 -50.83
N ALA A 711 6.50 17.06 -50.31
CA ALA A 711 5.36 17.07 -49.40
C ALA A 711 5.57 17.93 -48.16
N ASP A 712 6.79 18.00 -47.62
CA ASP A 712 7.14 18.82 -46.46
C ASP A 712 6.96 20.33 -46.75
N VAL A 713 7.33 20.79 -47.95
CA VAL A 713 7.14 22.19 -48.36
C VAL A 713 5.65 22.49 -48.51
N ARG A 714 4.90 21.60 -49.17
CA ARG A 714 3.44 21.73 -49.34
C ARG A 714 2.71 21.76 -48.00
N GLN A 715 3.14 20.91 -47.06
CA GLN A 715 2.60 20.87 -45.69
C GLN A 715 2.87 22.18 -44.95
N GLU A 716 4.09 22.70 -44.99
CA GLU A 716 4.43 23.98 -44.33
C GLU A 716 3.76 25.17 -45.00
N ALA A 717 3.55 25.13 -46.31
CA ALA A 717 2.78 26.11 -47.04
C ALA A 717 1.32 26.13 -46.56
N ALA A 718 0.66 24.96 -46.48
CA ALA A 718 -0.71 24.84 -45.96
C ALA A 718 -0.83 25.41 -44.54
N ARG A 719 0.09 25.03 -43.64
CA ARG A 719 0.10 25.52 -42.26
C ARG A 719 0.30 27.03 -42.21
N SER A 720 1.23 27.56 -43.00
CA SER A 720 1.58 28.97 -42.98
C SER A 720 0.46 29.86 -43.54
N LEU A 721 -0.30 29.37 -44.52
CA LEU A 721 -1.51 30.05 -45.03
C LEU A 721 -2.57 30.26 -43.92
N GLY A 722 -2.72 29.32 -43.00
CA GLY A 722 -3.56 29.49 -41.80
C GLY A 722 -3.00 30.57 -40.86
N LEU A 723 -1.70 30.51 -40.55
CA LEU A 723 -1.03 31.45 -39.64
C LEU A 723 -1.01 32.90 -40.13
N ILE A 724 -0.89 33.12 -41.44
CA ILE A 724 -0.91 34.47 -42.04
C ILE A 724 -2.32 34.96 -42.38
N CYS A 725 -3.35 34.17 -42.09
CA CYS A 725 -4.74 34.50 -42.38
C CYS A 725 -5.06 34.72 -43.87
N ALA A 726 -4.49 33.88 -44.75
CA ALA A 726 -4.71 33.93 -46.19
C ALA A 726 -6.10 33.38 -46.59
N THR A 727 -7.15 34.19 -46.38
CA THR A 727 -8.54 33.79 -46.69
C THR A 727 -8.75 33.38 -48.15
N GLY A 728 -8.01 33.98 -49.09
CA GLY A 728 -8.01 33.61 -50.52
C GLY A 728 -7.51 32.18 -50.80
N ALA A 729 -6.84 31.52 -49.86
CA ALA A 729 -6.39 30.13 -49.99
C ALA A 729 -7.43 29.09 -49.58
N SER A 730 -8.60 29.50 -49.06
CA SER A 730 -9.61 28.59 -48.50
C SER A 730 -10.02 27.46 -49.46
N ALA A 731 -10.23 27.78 -50.75
CA ALA A 731 -10.61 26.77 -51.74
C ALA A 731 -9.52 25.70 -51.95
N ALA A 732 -8.25 26.12 -52.03
CA ALA A 732 -7.13 25.19 -52.20
C ALA A 732 -6.89 24.35 -50.94
N LEU A 733 -7.02 24.95 -49.75
CA LEU A 733 -6.91 24.21 -48.49
C LEU A 733 -8.05 23.20 -48.34
N LEU A 734 -9.27 23.55 -48.75
CA LEU A 734 -10.42 22.64 -48.74
C LEU A 734 -10.20 21.46 -49.68
N GLU A 735 -9.74 21.70 -50.91
CA GLU A 735 -9.39 20.65 -51.86
C GLU A 735 -8.38 19.66 -51.25
N GLN A 736 -7.33 20.15 -50.60
CA GLN A 736 -6.35 19.29 -49.95
C GLN A 736 -6.95 18.55 -48.74
N ALA A 737 -7.73 19.22 -47.90
CA ALA A 737 -8.35 18.61 -46.71
C ALA A 737 -9.31 17.46 -47.07
N LEU A 738 -10.12 17.63 -48.12
CA LEU A 738 -11.11 16.63 -48.56
C LEU A 738 -10.49 15.30 -49.01
N ARG A 739 -9.20 15.29 -49.35
CA ARG A 739 -8.47 14.04 -49.64
C ARG A 739 -8.42 13.08 -48.43
N LEU A 740 -8.63 13.57 -47.21
CA LEU A 740 -8.73 12.71 -46.01
C LEU A 740 -9.95 11.78 -46.01
N SER A 741 -10.88 11.95 -46.93
CA SER A 741 -12.00 11.02 -47.13
C SER A 741 -11.55 9.68 -47.74
N ASP A 742 -10.40 9.67 -48.42
CA ASP A 742 -9.81 8.45 -48.98
C ASP A 742 -9.14 7.61 -47.87
N PRO A 743 -9.62 6.38 -47.59
CA PRO A 743 -9.01 5.49 -46.62
C PRO A 743 -7.60 5.03 -47.02
N HIS A 744 -7.26 5.09 -48.31
CA HIS A 744 -5.97 4.67 -48.89
C HIS A 744 -5.04 5.86 -49.18
N ILE A 745 -5.33 7.04 -48.63
CA ILE A 745 -4.49 8.22 -48.80
C ILE A 745 -3.02 7.96 -48.44
N GLU A 746 -2.12 8.31 -49.35
CA GLU A 746 -0.67 8.20 -49.16
C GLU A 746 -0.20 8.96 -47.91
N PRO A 747 0.78 8.44 -47.14
CA PRO A 747 1.25 9.05 -45.89
C PRO A 747 1.70 10.51 -46.05
N GLU A 748 2.34 10.85 -47.17
CA GLU A 748 2.78 12.21 -47.47
C GLU A 748 1.62 13.16 -47.72
N GLN A 749 0.66 12.75 -48.56
CA GLN A 749 -0.53 13.54 -48.84
C GLN A 749 -1.41 13.70 -47.60
N ARG A 750 -1.51 12.66 -46.76
CA ARG A 750 -2.21 12.72 -45.47
C ARG A 750 -1.66 13.84 -44.59
N ARG A 751 -0.33 14.00 -44.52
CA ARG A 751 0.30 15.08 -43.73
C ARG A 751 -0.11 16.47 -44.23
N ILE A 752 -0.09 16.67 -45.55
CA ILE A 752 -0.53 17.93 -46.19
C ILE A 752 -2.01 18.20 -45.89
N SER A 753 -2.87 17.19 -46.08
CA SER A 753 -4.31 17.33 -45.90
C SER A 753 -4.70 17.60 -44.45
N VAL A 754 -3.99 17.02 -43.47
CA VAL A 754 -4.17 17.36 -42.05
C VAL A 754 -3.74 18.80 -41.76
N ALA A 755 -2.63 19.26 -42.34
CA ALA A 755 -2.19 20.65 -42.20
C ALA A 755 -3.20 21.63 -42.81
N ALA A 756 -3.74 21.30 -43.98
CA ALA A 756 -4.76 22.09 -44.66
C ALA A 756 -6.08 22.17 -43.87
N LEU A 757 -6.54 21.04 -43.32
CA LEU A 757 -7.73 21.00 -42.47
C LEU A 757 -7.58 21.88 -41.21
N ARG A 758 -6.40 21.85 -40.58
CA ARG A 758 -6.10 22.72 -39.44
C ARG A 758 -6.08 24.19 -39.84
N ALA A 759 -5.43 24.51 -40.97
CA ALA A 759 -5.38 25.88 -41.49
C ALA A 759 -6.78 26.43 -41.80
N LEU A 760 -7.70 25.62 -42.34
CA LEU A 760 -9.10 26.02 -42.53
C LEU A 760 -9.81 26.37 -41.22
N GLY A 761 -9.57 25.58 -40.17
CA GLY A 761 -10.08 25.87 -38.83
C GLY A 761 -9.52 27.19 -38.26
N GLU A 762 -8.28 27.55 -38.58
CA GLU A 762 -7.67 28.83 -38.20
C GLU A 762 -8.26 30.02 -38.99
N LEU A 763 -8.51 29.83 -40.29
CA LEU A 763 -9.09 30.84 -41.18
C LEU A 763 -10.58 31.12 -40.90
N ARG A 764 -11.33 30.13 -40.41
CA ARG A 764 -12.79 30.17 -40.24
C ARG A 764 -13.53 30.60 -41.52
N SER A 765 -13.36 29.85 -42.61
CA SER A 765 -14.12 30.15 -43.84
C SER A 765 -15.64 30.08 -43.58
N PRO A 766 -16.44 31.02 -44.11
CA PRO A 766 -17.90 30.92 -44.05
C PRO A 766 -18.38 29.62 -44.68
N GLY A 767 -19.29 28.89 -44.00
CA GLY A 767 -19.83 27.63 -44.49
C GLY A 767 -18.89 26.41 -44.37
N LEU A 768 -17.79 26.51 -43.61
CA LEU A 768 -16.81 25.43 -43.44
C LEU A 768 -17.44 24.10 -42.99
N GLN A 769 -18.44 24.14 -42.11
CA GLN A 769 -19.13 22.93 -41.64
C GLN A 769 -19.81 22.16 -42.80
N GLY A 770 -20.49 22.87 -43.70
CA GLY A 770 -21.09 22.26 -44.89
C GLY A 770 -20.03 21.76 -45.87
N GLN A 771 -18.93 22.50 -46.02
CA GLN A 771 -17.82 22.12 -46.89
C GLN A 771 -17.07 20.87 -46.41
N LEU A 772 -17.01 20.64 -45.08
CA LEU A 772 -16.35 19.48 -44.48
C LEU A 772 -17.29 18.29 -44.24
N ALA A 773 -18.55 18.35 -44.69
CA ALA A 773 -19.51 17.24 -44.56
C ALA A 773 -18.94 15.87 -45.01
N PRO A 774 -18.15 15.75 -46.10
CA PRO A 774 -17.54 14.48 -46.49
C PRO A 774 -16.56 13.88 -45.47
N LEU A 775 -16.02 14.69 -44.54
CA LEU A 775 -15.09 14.25 -43.49
C LEU A 775 -15.79 14.00 -42.14
N LEU A 776 -17.08 14.34 -42.02
CA LEU A 776 -17.88 14.18 -40.80
C LEU A 776 -18.73 12.89 -40.81
N GLY A 777 -18.78 12.17 -41.93
CA GLY A 777 -19.60 10.96 -42.09
C GLY A 777 -19.08 9.74 -41.33
N ASP A 778 -19.96 8.75 -41.17
CA ASP A 778 -19.69 7.55 -40.37
C ASP A 778 -18.63 6.60 -40.93
N GLY A 779 -18.39 6.64 -42.25
CA GLY A 779 -17.36 5.84 -42.93
C GLY A 779 -15.94 6.42 -42.85
N VAL A 780 -15.76 7.62 -42.29
CA VAL A 780 -14.45 8.29 -42.20
C VAL A 780 -13.71 7.84 -40.93
N PRO A 781 -12.38 7.59 -40.99
CA PRO A 781 -11.59 7.23 -39.81
C PRO A 781 -11.82 8.19 -38.65
N ARG A 782 -12.06 7.65 -37.44
CA ARG A 782 -12.40 8.43 -36.23
C ARG A 782 -11.44 9.61 -35.97
N GLN A 783 -10.14 9.42 -36.23
CA GLN A 783 -9.14 10.47 -36.06
C GLN A 783 -9.37 11.67 -37.00
N VAL A 784 -9.76 11.42 -38.26
CA VAL A 784 -10.05 12.47 -39.25
C VAL A 784 -11.34 13.19 -38.91
N ARG A 785 -12.38 12.43 -38.52
CA ARG A 785 -13.67 13.00 -38.08
C ARG A 785 -13.48 13.97 -36.92
N ARG A 786 -12.74 13.56 -35.89
CA ARG A 786 -12.40 14.41 -34.75
C ARG A 786 -11.66 15.69 -35.17
N LEU A 787 -10.71 15.60 -36.09
CA LEU A 787 -9.98 16.78 -36.58
C LEU A 787 -10.91 17.75 -37.35
N ALA A 788 -11.86 17.22 -38.12
CA ALA A 788 -12.85 18.02 -38.82
C ALA A 788 -13.84 18.70 -37.85
N GLU A 789 -14.33 17.97 -36.85
CA GLU A 789 -15.14 18.51 -35.76
C GLU A 789 -14.39 19.65 -35.04
N GLU A 790 -13.13 19.42 -34.66
CA GLU A 790 -12.27 20.43 -34.02
C GLU A 790 -12.06 21.68 -34.88
N ALA A 791 -11.98 21.52 -36.21
CA ALA A 791 -11.84 22.65 -37.13
C ALA A 791 -13.13 23.48 -37.25
N THR A 792 -14.30 22.86 -37.02
CA THR A 792 -15.62 23.52 -37.09
C THR A 792 -16.15 24.04 -35.74
N ALA A 793 -15.46 23.71 -34.63
CA ALA A 793 -15.95 24.00 -33.28
C ALA A 793 -16.03 25.52 -32.98
N PRO A 794 -17.15 26.02 -32.43
CA PRO A 794 -17.27 27.40 -32.00
C PRO A 794 -16.42 27.67 -30.75
N GLY A 795 -15.54 28.69 -30.77
CA GLY A 795 -14.86 29.18 -29.54
C GLY A 795 -13.37 29.55 -29.62
N ARG A 796 -12.66 29.31 -30.73
CA ARG A 796 -11.23 29.72 -30.88
C ARG A 796 -11.07 31.05 -31.63
N PRO A 797 -10.33 32.07 -31.16
CA PRO A 797 -10.19 33.33 -31.90
C PRO A 797 -9.68 33.06 -33.32
N GLY A 798 -10.48 33.42 -34.33
CA GLY A 798 -10.12 33.26 -35.74
C GLY A 798 -9.36 34.46 -36.26
N CYS A 799 -8.86 34.34 -37.49
CA CYS A 799 -8.32 35.44 -38.28
C CYS A 799 -9.29 36.63 -38.32
N GLY A 800 -9.00 37.71 -37.58
CA GLY A 800 -9.85 38.90 -37.47
C GLY A 800 -10.07 39.45 -36.05
N VAL A 801 -9.68 38.73 -34.98
CA VAL A 801 -9.68 39.31 -33.62
C VAL A 801 -8.35 40.00 -33.35
N VAL A 802 -8.33 41.33 -33.43
CA VAL A 802 -7.19 42.16 -33.03
C VAL A 802 -6.83 41.86 -31.57
N GLY A 803 -5.58 41.50 -31.30
CA GLY A 803 -4.98 41.68 -29.97
C GLY A 803 -4.53 40.47 -29.14
N ALA A 804 -4.47 39.24 -29.66
CA ALA A 804 -3.88 38.13 -28.88
C ALA A 804 -2.90 37.25 -29.69
N PRO A 805 -1.63 37.10 -29.25
CA PRO A 805 -0.74 36.10 -29.83
C PRO A 805 -1.21 34.69 -29.41
N PRO A 806 -1.45 33.75 -30.34
CA PRO A 806 -1.56 32.35 -29.98
C PRO A 806 -0.19 31.93 -29.42
N LYS A 807 -0.17 31.44 -28.18
CA LYS A 807 1.04 30.89 -27.58
C LYS A 807 1.63 29.84 -28.52
N PRO A 808 2.95 29.84 -28.78
CA PRO A 808 3.58 28.74 -29.50
C PRO A 808 3.30 27.45 -28.71
N ARG A 809 2.58 26.51 -29.33
CA ARG A 809 2.47 25.15 -28.79
C ARG A 809 3.85 24.52 -28.84
N ARG A 810 4.31 24.06 -27.68
CA ARG A 810 5.54 23.26 -27.52
C ARG A 810 5.47 21.99 -28.35
#